data_AF-A0A5C5XQZ0-F1
#
_entry.id   AF-A0A5C5XQZ0-F1
#
_cell.length_a   1.000
_cell.length_b   1.000
_cell.length_c   1.000
_cell.angle_alpha   90.00
_cell.angle_beta   90.00
_cell.angle_gamma   90.00
#
_symmetry.space_group_name_H-M   'P 1'
#
loop_
_entity.id
_entity.type
_entity.pdbx_description
1 polymer ?
#
loop_
_entity_poly.entity_id
_entity_poly.type
_entity_poly.pdbx_seq_one_letter_code
_entity_poly.pdbx_strand_id
1 'polypeptide(L)'
;MVDDMNQGESSDPVDEADDKPAPLDEAQDEVMSDQEAQVDEAFAMYLRACDRGEIASREEFLRQFPSLAGQLSELMEAADLIGGFTQLRTQPAAGSTAADVDASAPTHPVKSDEDIETIGIGALGPGETAGDLSGLDPHATLPVAHRPQGDSGPSLPFEMEDYTLMKVLGMGGMGVVYLAKQRDLDRLVAVKMIRSGILAGSDEVKRFYIEAKAAARLRHPNIVAVHQFGQRAGHHFFSMQYIQGMDLQRVLKTGPLPPRRAAAIVRDAARAIQHAHSRGVLHRDLKPGNVMIDEHDHIHVTDFGLAKHTDGDSSLTGQGTAIGTPHYMAPEQAVGNSDEATSQSDIYSLGGILFAAIAGHPPLVGDTVMQTLMRVAHHPAPALRSVCPDADIEIEAIVGKCLEKQPALRYATAGQLADDLDRYLAGKSITARSKGRLGKTVAWTRQVPLVAALTGHPTTDAPLGQRRFQTSLLVLAILLPVMLLAWSWWDSRRIAAMPSQVSLAGGLVGGLYTDAAQHLADVMQQQSGVPCHVLPTRGTWDNRAKLIAGEVQLAPMQASAVGGEELAVVAPLFYEAVHVLVRRDGPVRTIADLAGQRIAVGPSGSGSRRAADLVLDSLQLDAEVCPRVEVEWPQLKEGLPSDSGQQRGVSVAIICIGPGSKLVRDLLADGDWELISLSGSVEISLQHPTLRPMILQRSAYRNTYTAETASQPVAEGDPGAEDGSTPAIASDEGGIETLGTTAFLVCRRDASDALVQATLESLYHRPTLVGLIPANHAAEWQGLAFHRTAREYFLSLDDNIDSKPR
;
A
#
# COMPACT_ATOMS: atom_id res chain seq x y z
N MET A 1 17.54 8.25 58.92
CA MET A 1 17.28 9.37 59.84
C MET A 1 16.48 10.38 59.03
N VAL A 2 15.16 10.39 59.04
CA VAL A 2 14.22 10.21 60.15
C VAL A 2 12.92 9.63 59.55
N ASP A 3 12.44 8.52 60.11
CA ASP A 3 11.02 8.14 60.10
C ASP A 3 10.28 9.14 61.00
N ASP A 4 9.08 9.60 60.64
CA ASP A 4 7.83 9.15 61.29
C ASP A 4 6.60 10.05 61.00
N MET A 5 5.43 9.37 61.02
CA MET A 5 4.10 9.82 61.45
C MET A 5 3.25 10.82 60.63
N ASN A 6 2.11 10.34 60.13
CA ASN A 6 0.74 10.52 60.70
C ASN A 6 -0.28 9.73 59.83
N GLN A 7 -1.02 8.71 60.30
CA GLN A 7 -2.30 8.72 61.06
C GLN A 7 -3.29 9.82 60.57
N GLY A 8 -4.56 9.61 60.23
CA GLY A 8 -5.52 8.50 60.30
C GLY A 8 -6.92 9.06 59.89
N GLU A 9 -7.99 8.25 60.01
CA GLU A 9 -9.43 8.54 59.77
C GLU A 9 -9.94 8.46 58.31
N SER A 10 -11.13 7.99 57.96
CA SER A 10 -12.23 7.20 58.57
C SER A 10 -13.32 7.02 57.47
N SER A 11 -14.28 6.12 57.67
CA SER A 11 -15.59 5.95 56.98
C SER A 11 -15.71 5.08 55.71
N ASP A 12 -16.10 3.82 55.96
CA ASP A 12 -17.24 3.03 55.43
C ASP A 12 -17.64 2.97 53.92
N PRO A 13 -18.26 1.82 53.51
CA PRO A 13 -18.15 1.26 52.16
C PRO A 13 -19.37 1.58 51.27
N VAL A 14 -19.15 1.62 49.95
CA VAL A 14 -20.22 1.64 48.95
C VAL A 14 -20.00 0.51 47.94
N ASP A 15 -21.04 -0.31 47.82
CA ASP A 15 -21.31 -1.40 46.87
C ASP A 15 -20.48 -1.42 45.57
N GLU A 16 -19.71 -2.50 45.38
CA GLU A 16 -19.41 -3.05 44.06
C GLU A 16 -20.37 -4.22 43.80
N ALA A 17 -21.43 -3.95 43.04
CA ALA A 17 -22.27 -4.96 42.43
C ALA A 17 -21.77 -5.24 41.00
N ASP A 18 -21.47 -6.52 40.77
CA ASP A 18 -21.33 -7.24 39.50
C ASP A 18 -22.00 -6.55 38.28
N ASP A 19 -21.21 -6.24 37.25
CA ASP A 19 -21.72 -6.17 35.87
C ASP A 19 -20.70 -6.83 34.92
N LYS A 20 -20.91 -8.13 34.71
CA LYS A 20 -20.22 -8.93 33.69
C LYS A 20 -20.75 -8.55 32.31
N PRO A 21 -19.90 -8.21 31.32
CA PRO A 21 -20.34 -8.15 29.94
C PRO A 21 -20.61 -9.57 29.40
N ALA A 22 -21.73 -9.71 28.70
CA ALA A 22 -22.24 -10.95 28.10
C ALA A 22 -21.33 -11.51 26.98
N PRO A 23 -21.30 -12.84 26.77
CA PRO A 23 -20.58 -13.46 25.67
C PRO A 23 -21.44 -13.44 24.40
N LEU A 24 -20.90 -12.90 23.31
CA LEU A 24 -21.46 -13.06 21.97
C LEU A 24 -20.31 -13.43 21.01
N ASP A 25 -20.58 -14.44 20.18
CA ASP A 25 -19.80 -14.97 19.05
C ASP A 25 -18.70 -16.05 19.24
N GLU A 26 -18.80 -16.91 20.26
CA GLU A 26 -18.08 -18.21 20.24
C GLU A 26 -18.91 -19.35 19.59
N ALA A 27 -20.23 -19.16 19.43
CA ALA A 27 -21.13 -20.23 18.98
C ALA A 27 -21.23 -20.41 17.45
N GLN A 28 -20.62 -19.53 16.63
CA GLN A 28 -20.66 -19.66 15.16
C GLN A 28 -19.39 -20.31 14.59
N ASP A 29 -18.23 -20.11 15.22
CA ASP A 29 -16.95 -20.71 14.79
C ASP A 29 -16.84 -22.20 15.23
N GLU A 30 -17.36 -22.58 16.40
CA GLU A 30 -17.41 -24.00 16.79
C GLU A 30 -18.32 -24.81 15.85
N VAL A 31 -19.46 -24.25 15.43
CA VAL A 31 -20.44 -24.93 14.56
C VAL A 31 -19.93 -25.09 13.12
N MET A 32 -19.12 -24.16 12.61
CA MET A 32 -18.48 -24.32 11.29
C MET A 32 -17.35 -25.37 11.30
N SER A 33 -16.58 -25.46 12.40
CA SER A 33 -15.50 -26.45 12.53
C SER A 33 -16.02 -27.89 12.67
N ASP A 34 -17.14 -28.08 13.38
CA ASP A 34 -17.77 -29.38 13.57
C ASP A 34 -18.39 -29.91 12.27
N GLN A 35 -18.88 -29.01 11.41
CA GLN A 35 -19.50 -29.40 10.14
C GLN A 35 -18.46 -29.83 9.10
N GLU A 36 -17.29 -29.16 9.02
CA GLU A 36 -16.17 -29.58 8.17
C GLU A 36 -15.57 -30.92 8.63
N ALA A 37 -15.39 -31.10 9.95
CA ALA A 37 -14.92 -32.36 10.51
C ALA A 37 -15.86 -33.53 10.20
N GLN A 38 -17.18 -33.31 10.25
CA GLN A 38 -18.18 -34.32 9.88
C GLN A 38 -18.18 -34.66 8.39
N VAL A 39 -17.88 -33.69 7.50
CA VAL A 39 -17.76 -33.93 6.06
C VAL A 39 -16.51 -34.76 5.76
N ASP A 40 -15.38 -34.44 6.37
CA ASP A 40 -14.13 -35.18 6.22
C ASP A 40 -14.26 -36.63 6.73
N GLU A 41 -14.93 -36.82 7.88
CA GLU A 41 -15.17 -38.15 8.44
C GLU A 41 -16.12 -38.98 7.57
N ALA A 42 -17.22 -38.40 7.10
CA ALA A 42 -18.17 -39.07 6.21
C ALA A 42 -17.55 -39.39 4.83
N PHE A 43 -16.69 -38.52 4.30
CA PHE A 43 -15.95 -38.78 3.06
C PHE A 43 -14.86 -39.85 3.24
N ALA A 44 -14.18 -39.88 4.39
CA ALA A 44 -13.26 -40.96 4.74
C ALA A 44 -13.99 -42.31 4.88
N MET A 45 -15.22 -42.32 5.40
CA MET A 45 -16.08 -43.51 5.42
C MET A 45 -16.45 -43.98 4.02
N TYR A 46 -16.77 -43.05 3.10
CA TYR A 46 -17.02 -43.37 1.70
C TYR A 46 -15.81 -44.04 1.04
N LEU A 47 -14.62 -43.44 1.18
CA LEU A 47 -13.39 -43.98 0.60
C LEU A 47 -13.05 -45.37 1.16
N ARG A 48 -13.20 -45.58 2.48
CA ARG A 48 -13.00 -46.89 3.10
C ARG A 48 -14.00 -47.94 2.61
N ALA A 49 -15.26 -47.55 2.38
CA ALA A 49 -16.28 -48.46 1.88
C ALA A 49 -16.11 -48.76 0.38
N CYS A 50 -15.56 -47.83 -0.41
CA CYS A 50 -15.08 -48.08 -1.78
C CYS A 50 -13.89 -49.06 -1.79
N ASP A 51 -12.90 -48.85 -0.92
CA ASP A 51 -11.72 -49.74 -0.79
C ASP A 51 -12.11 -51.17 -0.37
N ARG A 52 -13.18 -51.32 0.41
CA ARG A 52 -13.75 -52.62 0.80
C ARG A 52 -14.74 -53.20 -0.21
N GLY A 53 -15.11 -52.45 -1.26
CA GLY A 53 -16.10 -52.87 -2.27
C GLY A 53 -17.52 -52.98 -1.73
N GLU A 54 -17.84 -52.28 -0.64
CA GLU A 54 -19.10 -52.42 0.12
C GLU A 54 -20.22 -51.49 -0.38
N ILE A 55 -19.94 -50.56 -1.31
CA ILE A 55 -20.92 -49.60 -1.81
C ILE A 55 -21.54 -50.08 -3.12
N ALA A 56 -22.85 -50.34 -3.09
CA ALA A 56 -23.62 -50.75 -4.27
C ALA A 56 -24.01 -49.57 -5.19
N SER A 57 -24.21 -48.36 -4.64
CA SER A 57 -24.42 -47.14 -5.43
C SER A 57 -24.13 -45.86 -4.61
N ARG A 58 -23.66 -44.81 -5.30
CA ARG A 58 -23.33 -43.48 -4.72
C ARG A 58 -24.55 -42.81 -4.08
N GLU A 59 -25.72 -42.97 -4.69
CA GLU A 59 -26.99 -42.43 -4.19
C GLU A 59 -27.42 -43.09 -2.87
N GLU A 60 -27.13 -44.38 -2.69
CA GLU A 60 -27.43 -45.12 -1.44
C GLU A 60 -26.59 -44.59 -0.27
N PHE A 61 -25.32 -44.25 -0.53
CA PHE A 61 -24.41 -43.71 0.48
C PHE A 61 -24.78 -42.27 0.87
N LEU A 62 -25.11 -41.42 -0.11
CA LEU A 62 -25.52 -40.03 0.16
C LEU A 62 -26.82 -39.94 0.97
N ARG A 63 -27.72 -40.93 0.89
CA ARG A 63 -28.91 -41.01 1.76
C ARG A 63 -28.59 -41.21 3.23
N GLN A 64 -27.41 -41.73 3.58
CA GLN A 64 -26.99 -41.92 4.97
C GLN A 64 -26.57 -40.59 5.63
N PHE A 65 -26.27 -39.56 4.82
CA PHE A 65 -25.84 -38.24 5.29
C PHE A 65 -26.62 -37.10 4.59
N PRO A 66 -27.94 -36.95 4.84
CA PRO A 66 -28.79 -36.03 4.07
C PRO A 66 -28.40 -34.54 4.22
N SER A 67 -27.86 -34.14 5.36
CA SER A 67 -27.43 -32.76 5.63
C SER A 67 -26.12 -32.36 4.94
N LEU A 68 -25.30 -33.34 4.55
CA LEU A 68 -23.96 -33.14 3.97
C LEU A 68 -23.88 -33.58 2.49
N ALA A 69 -24.99 -34.07 1.93
CA ALA A 69 -25.03 -34.70 0.62
C ALA A 69 -24.52 -33.83 -0.53
N GLY A 70 -24.72 -32.51 -0.47
CA GLY A 70 -24.22 -31.56 -1.47
C GLY A 70 -22.68 -31.49 -1.48
N GLN A 71 -22.07 -31.27 -0.32
CA GLN A 71 -20.61 -31.14 -0.18
C GLN A 71 -19.89 -32.49 -0.41
N LEU A 72 -20.45 -33.60 0.10
CA LEU A 72 -19.91 -34.93 -0.21
C LEU A 72 -19.99 -35.25 -1.72
N SER A 73 -21.08 -34.86 -2.40
CA SER A 73 -21.19 -35.10 -3.84
C SER A 73 -20.09 -34.38 -4.63
N GLU A 74 -19.78 -33.13 -4.30
CA GLU A 74 -18.68 -32.40 -4.94
C GLU A 74 -17.30 -33.07 -4.71
N LEU A 75 -17.03 -33.53 -3.48
CA LEU A 75 -15.79 -34.24 -3.16
C LEU A 75 -15.69 -35.60 -3.86
N MET A 76 -16.80 -36.33 -3.98
CA MET A 76 -16.87 -37.60 -4.73
C MET A 76 -16.67 -37.38 -6.23
N GLU A 77 -17.26 -36.33 -6.81
CA GLU A 77 -17.03 -35.95 -8.22
C GLU A 77 -15.58 -35.53 -8.49
N ALA A 78 -14.95 -34.81 -7.56
CA ALA A 78 -13.54 -34.47 -7.66
C ALA A 78 -12.63 -35.71 -7.61
N ALA A 79 -12.97 -36.69 -6.76
CA ALA A 79 -12.27 -37.98 -6.72
C ALA A 79 -12.47 -38.80 -8.03
N ASP A 80 -13.67 -38.79 -8.59
CA ASP A 80 -13.98 -39.46 -9.87
C ASP A 80 -13.24 -38.81 -11.05
N LEU A 81 -13.08 -37.47 -11.06
CA LEU A 81 -12.31 -36.75 -12.07
C LEU A 81 -10.82 -37.12 -12.07
N ILE A 82 -10.27 -37.43 -10.91
CA ILE A 82 -8.89 -37.92 -10.75
C ILE A 82 -8.78 -39.39 -11.24
N GLY A 83 -9.82 -40.21 -11.02
CA GLY A 83 -9.91 -41.59 -11.54
C GLY A 83 -10.23 -41.71 -13.03
N GLY A 84 -10.98 -40.77 -13.62
CA GLY A 84 -11.33 -40.76 -15.05
C GLY A 84 -10.16 -40.43 -15.97
N PHE A 85 -9.17 -39.67 -15.46
CA PHE A 85 -7.97 -39.30 -16.22
C PHE A 85 -7.02 -40.48 -16.44
N THR A 86 -7.12 -41.54 -15.62
CA THR A 86 -6.31 -42.77 -15.74
C THR A 86 -6.92 -43.83 -16.67
N GLN A 87 -8.23 -43.78 -16.96
CA GLN A 87 -8.89 -44.76 -17.84
C GLN A 87 -8.80 -44.46 -19.35
N LEU A 88 -8.42 -43.25 -19.77
CA LEU A 88 -8.28 -42.89 -21.20
C LEU A 88 -6.99 -43.39 -21.88
N ARG A 89 -6.20 -44.22 -21.19
CA ARG A 89 -4.89 -44.71 -21.68
C ARG A 89 -4.67 -46.21 -21.57
N THR A 90 -5.71 -47.05 -21.63
CA THR A 90 -5.49 -48.49 -21.84
C THR A 90 -6.75 -49.17 -22.39
N GLN A 91 -6.76 -49.44 -23.69
CA GLN A 91 -7.55 -50.56 -24.24
C GLN A 91 -6.71 -51.84 -24.11
N PRO A 92 -7.30 -52.93 -23.64
CA PRO A 92 -6.92 -54.25 -24.12
C PRO A 92 -8.11 -55.03 -24.68
N ALA A 93 -7.76 -55.87 -25.66
CA ALA A 93 -8.62 -56.72 -26.45
C ALA A 93 -9.18 -57.92 -25.66
N ALA A 94 -10.18 -58.54 -26.28
CA ALA A 94 -11.11 -59.55 -25.81
C ALA A 94 -10.55 -60.94 -25.42
N GLY A 95 -11.30 -61.61 -24.51
CA GLY A 95 -11.56 -63.06 -24.43
C GLY A 95 -10.69 -63.86 -23.44
N SER A 96 -11.18 -64.78 -22.59
CA SER A 96 -12.52 -65.32 -22.32
C SER A 96 -12.52 -66.16 -21.02
N THR A 97 -13.60 -66.03 -20.24
CA THR A 97 -14.37 -67.06 -19.50
C THR A 97 -13.74 -67.97 -18.40
N ALA A 98 -14.16 -67.68 -17.14
CA ALA A 98 -15.15 -68.44 -16.33
C ALA A 98 -14.72 -69.27 -15.10
N ALA A 99 -15.46 -68.97 -14.00
CA ALA A 99 -16.06 -69.83 -12.97
C ALA A 99 -15.37 -70.04 -11.59
N ASP A 100 -15.94 -69.30 -10.61
CA ASP A 100 -16.58 -69.74 -9.36
C ASP A 100 -15.81 -70.26 -8.11
N VAL A 101 -16.44 -69.94 -6.96
CA VAL A 101 -16.42 -70.55 -5.61
C VAL A 101 -15.36 -69.98 -4.64
N ASP A 102 -15.57 -69.68 -3.36
CA ASP A 102 -16.68 -69.37 -2.42
C ASP A 102 -15.99 -68.98 -1.09
N ALA A 103 -16.74 -68.32 -0.21
CA ALA A 103 -16.33 -67.68 1.04
C ALA A 103 -15.75 -68.60 2.13
N SER A 104 -14.92 -68.05 3.03
CA SER A 104 -15.12 -68.08 4.51
C SER A 104 -13.90 -67.58 5.31
N ALA A 105 -14.19 -66.73 6.32
CA ALA A 105 -13.27 -66.07 7.26
C ALA A 105 -12.76 -67.02 8.39
N PRO A 106 -11.87 -66.65 9.36
CA PRO A 106 -12.05 -65.51 10.27
C PRO A 106 -10.80 -64.70 10.67
N THR A 107 -11.07 -63.48 11.14
CA THR A 107 -10.17 -62.50 11.77
C THR A 107 -10.13 -62.69 13.30
N HIS A 108 -8.94 -62.50 13.90
CA HIS A 108 -8.78 -62.18 15.32
C HIS A 108 -7.91 -60.92 15.49
N PRO A 109 -8.19 -60.07 16.50
CA PRO A 109 -7.63 -58.73 16.62
C PRO A 109 -6.31 -58.73 17.39
N VAL A 110 -5.30 -58.01 16.89
CA VAL A 110 -4.09 -57.69 17.65
C VAL A 110 -3.95 -56.18 17.71
N LYS A 111 -3.91 -55.66 18.95
CA LYS A 111 -3.57 -54.28 19.32
C LYS A 111 -2.17 -53.95 18.80
N SER A 112 -2.02 -52.81 18.13
CA SER A 112 -0.71 -52.23 17.82
C SER A 112 -0.39 -51.13 18.83
N ASP A 113 0.50 -51.47 19.76
CA ASP A 113 1.28 -50.52 20.54
C ASP A 113 2.27 -49.77 19.64
N GLU A 114 2.70 -48.62 20.15
CA GLU A 114 3.53 -47.56 19.57
C GLU A 114 4.90 -48.00 19.03
N ASP A 115 5.40 -47.18 18.10
CA ASP A 115 6.80 -46.86 17.79
C ASP A 115 7.82 -48.01 17.64
N ILE A 116 8.06 -48.43 16.39
CA ILE A 116 9.32 -49.10 16.02
C ILE A 116 10.01 -48.30 14.91
N GLU A 117 10.71 -47.25 15.34
CA GLU A 117 11.80 -46.67 14.57
C GLU A 117 13.05 -47.57 14.61
N THR A 118 13.87 -47.44 13.57
CA THR A 118 15.13 -48.16 13.40
C THR A 118 16.06 -47.99 14.61
N ILE A 119 16.28 -49.08 15.35
CA ILE A 119 17.30 -49.18 16.38
C ILE A 119 18.66 -49.34 15.68
N GLY A 120 19.52 -48.35 15.88
CA GLY A 120 20.86 -48.32 15.35
C GLY A 120 21.91 -48.51 16.45
N ILE A 121 22.69 -49.61 16.38
CA ILE A 121 23.53 -50.09 17.48
C ILE A 121 25.00 -49.71 17.30
N GLY A 122 25.56 -49.05 18.32
CA GLY A 122 26.98 -49.10 18.66
C GLY A 122 27.25 -50.11 19.77
N ALA A 123 28.43 -50.73 19.73
CA ALA A 123 29.31 -51.11 20.86
C ALA A 123 30.12 -52.36 20.51
N LEU A 124 31.42 -52.20 20.27
CA LEU A 124 32.45 -53.19 20.61
C LEU A 124 33.73 -52.42 20.98
N GLY A 125 33.85 -52.09 22.26
CA GLY A 125 35.14 -51.96 22.96
C GLY A 125 35.34 -53.19 23.85
N PRO A 126 36.59 -53.60 24.15
CA PRO A 126 36.88 -54.89 24.73
C PRO A 126 36.55 -54.90 26.24
N GLY A 127 35.39 -55.43 26.63
CA GLY A 127 35.12 -55.66 28.06
C GLY A 127 33.69 -55.78 28.57
N GLU A 128 32.64 -55.69 27.75
CA GLU A 128 31.25 -55.78 28.25
C GLU A 128 30.41 -56.83 27.51
N THR A 129 29.77 -57.69 28.29
CA THR A 129 28.97 -58.85 27.87
C THR A 129 27.65 -58.43 27.23
N ALA A 130 27.52 -58.76 25.94
CA ALA A 130 26.31 -59.04 25.15
C ALA A 130 24.96 -58.48 25.68
N GLY A 131 24.61 -57.27 25.24
CA GLY A 131 23.21 -56.96 24.95
C GLY A 131 22.77 -57.82 23.77
N ASP A 132 21.94 -58.82 24.04
CA ASP A 132 21.51 -59.83 23.08
C ASP A 132 20.70 -59.23 21.93
N LEU A 133 21.23 -59.33 20.72
CA LEU A 133 20.57 -58.94 19.46
C LEU A 133 20.22 -60.15 18.61
N SER A 134 20.23 -61.35 19.20
CA SER A 134 19.74 -62.57 18.58
C SER A 134 18.23 -62.53 18.28
N GLY A 135 17.50 -61.52 18.79
CA GLY A 135 16.06 -61.35 18.62
C GLY A 135 15.61 -60.55 17.38
N LEU A 136 16.52 -59.96 16.58
CA LEU A 136 16.12 -59.38 15.28
C LEU A 136 15.98 -60.51 14.27
N ASP A 137 14.74 -60.78 13.89
CA ASP A 137 14.36 -61.95 13.11
C ASP A 137 15.06 -62.02 11.72
N PRO A 138 15.98 -62.98 11.49
CA PRO A 138 16.63 -63.18 10.21
C PRO A 138 15.70 -63.80 9.14
N HIS A 139 14.46 -64.15 9.49
CA HIS A 139 13.45 -64.75 8.59
C HIS A 139 13.10 -63.87 7.38
N ALA A 140 13.45 -62.57 7.39
CA ALA A 140 13.10 -61.65 6.31
C ALA A 140 13.80 -61.95 4.97
N THR A 141 15.00 -62.55 4.92
CA THR A 141 15.69 -62.85 3.64
C THR A 141 16.26 -64.25 3.49
N LEU A 142 16.30 -65.05 4.56
CA LEU A 142 16.80 -66.42 4.54
C LEU A 142 15.67 -67.43 4.23
N PRO A 143 15.95 -68.60 3.62
CA PRO A 143 14.90 -69.51 3.15
C PRO A 143 14.10 -70.12 4.32
N VAL A 144 12.76 -70.02 4.25
CA VAL A 144 11.80 -70.66 5.19
C VAL A 144 11.12 -71.90 4.58
N ALA A 145 11.34 -72.21 3.31
CA ALA A 145 10.59 -73.25 2.61
C ALA A 145 10.98 -74.68 3.03
N HIS A 146 9.98 -75.44 3.49
CA HIS A 146 9.97 -76.89 3.82
C HIS A 146 10.55 -77.31 5.19
N ARG A 147 10.05 -76.76 6.30
CA ARG A 147 10.37 -77.27 7.67
C ARG A 147 9.16 -77.77 8.45
N PRO A 148 9.35 -78.76 9.36
CA PRO A 148 8.33 -79.16 10.32
C PRO A 148 7.97 -77.99 11.25
N GLN A 149 6.71 -77.93 11.66
CA GLN A 149 6.18 -76.89 12.55
C GLN A 149 6.91 -76.93 13.91
N GLY A 150 7.60 -75.84 14.29
CA GLY A 150 8.33 -75.72 15.56
C GLY A 150 9.84 -75.43 15.47
N ASP A 151 10.41 -75.29 14.27
CA ASP A 151 11.84 -74.98 14.06
C ASP A 151 12.09 -73.46 13.93
N SER A 152 13.03 -72.91 14.72
CA SER A 152 13.29 -71.46 14.89
C SER A 152 13.95 -70.76 13.69
N GLY A 153 13.95 -71.39 12.52
CA GLY A 153 14.60 -70.86 11.31
C GLY A 153 16.12 -70.99 11.26
N PRO A 154 16.75 -70.50 10.18
CA PRO A 154 18.20 -70.30 10.15
C PRO A 154 18.60 -69.18 11.11
N SER A 155 19.41 -69.52 12.12
CA SER A 155 20.04 -68.54 13.01
C SER A 155 21.36 -68.05 12.43
N LEU A 156 21.78 -66.84 12.84
CA LEU A 156 23.12 -66.35 12.56
C LEU A 156 24.12 -67.00 13.53
N PRO A 157 25.30 -67.44 13.07
CA PRO A 157 25.85 -67.23 11.75
C PRO A 157 25.28 -68.17 10.66
N PHE A 158 25.07 -67.64 9.45
CA PHE A 158 24.53 -68.38 8.29
C PHE A 158 25.59 -68.50 7.18
N GLU A 159 25.83 -69.71 6.71
CA GLU A 159 26.78 -69.99 5.63
C GLU A 159 26.12 -69.81 4.26
N MET A 160 26.58 -68.79 3.51
CA MET A 160 26.16 -68.48 2.14
C MET A 160 27.36 -68.64 1.20
N GLU A 161 27.68 -69.90 0.87
CA GLU A 161 28.85 -70.27 0.05
C GLU A 161 30.15 -69.61 0.56
N ASP A 162 30.70 -68.64 -0.17
CA ASP A 162 31.96 -67.95 0.12
C ASP A 162 31.86 -66.96 1.30
N TYR A 163 30.66 -66.74 1.85
CA TYR A 163 30.38 -65.77 2.91
C TYR A 163 29.74 -66.44 4.13
N THR A 164 30.26 -66.14 5.33
CA THR A 164 29.59 -66.43 6.60
C THR A 164 28.89 -65.17 7.08
N LEU A 165 27.56 -65.10 6.99
CA LEU A 165 26.77 -64.00 7.56
C LEU A 165 26.80 -64.10 9.08
N MET A 166 27.24 -63.07 9.77
CA MET A 166 27.48 -63.09 11.22
C MET A 166 26.41 -62.33 12.01
N LYS A 167 26.00 -61.15 11.53
CA LYS A 167 25.08 -60.25 12.26
C LYS A 167 24.31 -59.37 11.28
N VAL A 168 23.04 -59.04 11.56
CA VAL A 168 22.31 -57.98 10.84
C VAL A 168 22.87 -56.61 11.25
N LEU A 169 23.29 -55.81 10.27
CA LEU A 169 23.74 -54.42 10.46
C LEU A 169 22.59 -53.42 10.29
N GLY A 170 21.61 -53.73 9.44
CA GLY A 170 20.43 -52.91 9.22
C GLY A 170 19.39 -53.56 8.30
N MET A 171 18.14 -53.12 8.40
CA MET A 171 17.02 -53.55 7.55
C MET A 171 16.34 -52.31 6.97
N GLY A 172 16.03 -52.33 5.67
CA GLY A 172 15.36 -51.23 4.99
C GLY A 172 14.41 -51.72 3.89
N GLY A 173 13.74 -50.77 3.22
CA GLY A 173 12.71 -51.07 2.21
C GLY A 173 13.21 -51.91 1.02
N MET A 174 14.50 -51.81 0.67
CA MET A 174 15.10 -52.52 -0.48
C MET A 174 15.90 -53.78 -0.09
N GLY A 175 16.08 -54.08 1.21
CA GLY A 175 16.90 -55.22 1.61
C GLY A 175 17.41 -55.21 3.05
N VAL A 176 18.13 -56.28 3.38
CA VAL A 176 18.81 -56.48 4.67
C VAL A 176 20.32 -56.46 4.47
N VAL A 177 21.03 -55.74 5.32
CA VAL A 177 22.50 -55.65 5.31
C VAL A 177 23.05 -56.48 6.46
N TYR A 178 23.95 -57.40 6.14
CA TYR A 178 24.62 -58.29 7.09
C TYR A 178 26.10 -57.94 7.19
N LEU A 179 26.66 -58.02 8.40
CA LEU A 179 28.09 -58.20 8.60
C LEU A 179 28.41 -59.63 8.22
N ALA A 180 29.35 -59.83 7.30
CA ALA A 180 29.76 -61.15 6.88
C ALA A 180 31.28 -61.27 6.81
N LYS A 181 31.77 -62.49 6.98
CA LYS A 181 33.16 -62.85 6.75
C LYS A 181 33.27 -63.49 5.36
N GLN A 182 34.05 -62.90 4.47
CA GLN A 182 34.40 -63.53 3.19
C GLN A 182 35.52 -64.54 3.43
N ARG A 183 35.23 -65.83 3.24
CA ARG A 183 36.03 -66.94 3.76
C ARG A 183 37.44 -66.99 3.16
N ASP A 184 37.54 -66.98 1.83
CA ASP A 184 38.83 -67.15 1.14
C ASP A 184 39.79 -65.96 1.33
N LEU A 185 39.24 -64.76 1.52
CA LEU A 185 40.02 -63.52 1.72
C LEU A 185 40.20 -63.16 3.20
N ASP A 186 39.63 -63.95 4.11
CA ASP A 186 39.66 -63.75 5.55
C ASP A 186 39.35 -62.30 5.99
N ARG A 187 38.35 -61.66 5.36
CA ARG A 187 38.01 -60.25 5.60
C ARG A 187 36.54 -60.06 5.96
N LEU A 188 36.27 -59.04 6.78
CA LEU A 188 34.93 -58.58 7.07
C LEU A 188 34.40 -57.70 5.94
N VAL A 189 33.14 -57.93 5.56
CA VAL A 189 32.42 -57.19 4.53
C VAL A 189 30.98 -56.93 5.00
N ALA A 190 30.35 -55.92 4.41
CA ALA A 190 28.90 -55.75 4.52
C ALA A 190 28.24 -56.40 3.29
N VAL A 191 27.23 -57.23 3.50
CA VAL A 191 26.49 -57.95 2.45
C VAL A 191 25.04 -57.48 2.46
N LYS A 192 24.61 -56.77 1.41
CA LYS A 192 23.20 -56.39 1.22
C LYS A 192 22.50 -57.47 0.41
N MET A 193 21.32 -57.88 0.85
CA MET A 193 20.47 -58.89 0.21
C MET A 193 19.06 -58.32 0.01
N ILE A 194 18.39 -58.70 -1.08
CA ILE A 194 17.02 -58.26 -1.39
C ILE A 194 16.03 -58.81 -0.34
N ARG A 195 15.08 -57.97 0.10
CA ARG A 195 14.10 -58.33 1.14
C ARG A 195 13.21 -59.49 0.72
N SER A 196 12.75 -59.52 -0.53
CA SER A 196 11.96 -60.64 -1.08
C SER A 196 12.76 -61.95 -1.24
N GLY A 197 14.06 -61.94 -0.93
CA GLY A 197 14.92 -63.13 -0.98
C GLY A 197 14.91 -63.80 -2.35
N ILE A 198 14.61 -65.10 -2.37
CA ILE A 198 14.51 -65.93 -3.58
C ILE A 198 13.24 -65.60 -4.40
N LEU A 199 12.23 -64.96 -3.77
CA LEU A 199 10.93 -64.65 -4.38
C LEU A 199 10.89 -63.26 -5.05
N ALA A 200 12.04 -62.58 -5.18
CA ALA A 200 12.13 -61.26 -5.77
C ALA A 200 11.68 -61.24 -7.25
N GLY A 201 10.78 -60.32 -7.58
CA GLY A 201 10.34 -60.10 -8.96
C GLY A 201 11.47 -59.58 -9.86
N SER A 202 11.37 -59.81 -11.18
CA SER A 202 12.46 -59.49 -12.12
C SER A 202 12.87 -58.01 -12.11
N ASP A 203 11.95 -57.10 -11.80
CA ASP A 203 12.21 -55.66 -11.78
C ASP A 203 12.83 -55.19 -10.45
N GLU A 204 12.56 -55.86 -9.34
CA GLU A 204 13.25 -55.64 -8.05
C GLU A 204 14.74 -56.04 -8.16
N VAL A 205 15.00 -57.20 -8.77
CA VAL A 205 16.37 -57.70 -9.00
C VAL A 205 17.15 -56.80 -9.97
N LYS A 206 16.53 -56.37 -11.07
CA LYS A 206 17.16 -55.42 -12.02
C LYS A 206 17.57 -54.14 -11.31
N ARG A 207 16.66 -53.53 -10.53
CA ARG A 207 16.92 -52.30 -9.77
C ARG A 207 18.07 -52.46 -8.77
N PHE A 208 18.04 -53.55 -8.01
CA PHE A 208 19.09 -53.89 -7.05
C PHE A 208 20.49 -53.98 -7.69
N TYR A 209 20.60 -54.61 -8.87
CA TYR A 209 21.87 -54.67 -9.60
C TYR A 209 22.26 -53.38 -10.31
N ILE A 210 21.30 -52.52 -10.68
CA ILE A 210 21.61 -51.19 -11.24
C ILE A 210 22.32 -50.34 -10.18
N GLU A 211 21.80 -50.32 -8.95
CA GLU A 211 22.42 -49.64 -7.80
C GLU A 211 23.85 -50.18 -7.55
N ALA A 212 24.00 -51.49 -7.43
CA ALA A 212 25.31 -52.12 -7.20
C ALA A 212 26.33 -51.81 -8.31
N LYS A 213 25.91 -51.86 -9.58
CA LYS A 213 26.78 -51.56 -10.74
C LYS A 213 27.23 -50.11 -10.76
N ALA A 214 26.35 -49.17 -10.39
CA ALA A 214 26.70 -47.76 -10.38
C ALA A 214 27.67 -47.44 -9.25
N ALA A 215 27.43 -47.95 -8.03
CA ALA A 215 28.34 -47.79 -6.91
C ALA A 215 29.72 -48.44 -7.19
N ALA A 216 29.76 -49.59 -7.86
CA ALA A 216 31.01 -50.26 -8.25
C ALA A 216 31.91 -49.46 -9.22
N ARG A 217 31.34 -48.48 -9.94
CA ARG A 217 32.11 -47.58 -10.83
C ARG A 217 32.79 -46.43 -10.10
N LEU A 218 32.44 -46.21 -8.83
CA LEU A 218 32.96 -45.11 -8.02
C LEU A 218 34.17 -45.58 -7.22
N ARG A 219 35.24 -44.79 -7.24
CA ARG A 219 36.47 -45.07 -6.48
C ARG A 219 36.93 -43.79 -5.80
N HIS A 220 36.51 -43.62 -4.56
CA HIS A 220 36.80 -42.43 -3.75
C HIS A 220 36.98 -42.86 -2.29
N PRO A 221 37.92 -42.27 -1.52
CA PRO A 221 38.15 -42.64 -0.13
C PRO A 221 36.92 -42.48 0.78
N ASN A 222 36.01 -41.56 0.42
CA ASN A 222 34.77 -41.30 1.15
C ASN A 222 33.52 -41.93 0.51
N ILE A 223 33.66 -42.94 -0.34
CA ILE A 223 32.54 -43.72 -0.90
C ILE A 223 32.78 -45.19 -0.59
N VAL A 224 31.77 -45.86 -0.03
CA VAL A 224 31.84 -47.29 0.28
C VAL A 224 32.06 -48.09 -1.00
N ALA A 225 33.16 -48.84 -1.07
CA ALA A 225 33.51 -49.62 -2.25
C ALA A 225 32.66 -50.91 -2.35
N VAL A 226 31.97 -51.10 -3.47
CA VAL A 226 31.33 -52.38 -3.80
C VAL A 226 32.39 -53.36 -4.30
N HIS A 227 32.44 -54.54 -3.69
CA HIS A 227 33.41 -55.58 -4.01
C HIS A 227 32.88 -56.57 -5.06
N GLN A 228 31.66 -57.06 -4.88
CA GLN A 228 31.06 -58.06 -5.76
C GLN A 228 29.54 -57.96 -5.70
N PHE A 229 28.86 -58.27 -6.80
CA PHE A 229 27.42 -58.51 -6.81
C PHE A 229 27.12 -59.76 -7.62
N GLY A 230 26.03 -60.46 -7.29
CA GLY A 230 25.66 -61.68 -7.97
C GLY A 230 24.56 -62.43 -7.23
N GLN A 231 24.45 -63.72 -7.51
CA GLN A 231 23.56 -64.63 -6.81
C GLN A 231 24.39 -65.71 -6.12
N ARG A 232 24.12 -65.97 -4.83
CA ARG A 232 24.79 -66.99 -4.02
C ARG A 232 23.76 -67.72 -3.17
N ALA A 233 23.82 -69.04 -3.14
CA ALA A 233 22.83 -69.87 -2.44
C ALA A 233 21.37 -69.51 -2.77
N GLY A 234 21.09 -69.07 -4.01
CA GLY A 234 19.76 -68.61 -4.45
C GLY A 234 19.43 -67.14 -4.13
N HIS A 235 20.22 -66.46 -3.31
CA HIS A 235 19.97 -65.07 -2.89
C HIS A 235 20.71 -64.07 -3.77
N HIS A 236 19.99 -63.05 -4.24
CA HIS A 236 20.60 -61.88 -4.88
C HIS A 236 21.28 -61.02 -3.82
N PHE A 237 22.58 -60.77 -3.98
CA PHE A 237 23.39 -60.04 -3.03
C PHE A 237 24.38 -59.10 -3.73
N PHE A 238 24.88 -58.13 -2.97
CA PHE A 238 26.17 -57.54 -3.22
C PHE A 238 26.96 -57.33 -1.92
N SER A 239 28.27 -57.53 -2.00
CA SER A 239 29.22 -57.30 -0.93
C SER A 239 29.92 -55.96 -1.13
N MET A 240 30.13 -55.24 -0.03
CA MET A 240 30.77 -53.94 0.01
C MET A 240 31.69 -53.84 1.22
N GLN A 241 32.53 -52.81 1.21
CA GLN A 241 33.42 -52.52 2.32
C GLN A 241 32.63 -52.38 3.63
N TYR A 242 33.06 -53.10 4.66
CA TYR A 242 32.53 -52.90 6.00
C TYR A 242 33.18 -51.66 6.62
N ILE A 243 32.36 -50.70 7.05
CA ILE A 243 32.81 -49.52 7.78
C ILE A 243 32.56 -49.75 9.26
N GLN A 244 33.64 -49.88 10.03
CA GLN A 244 33.57 -50.00 11.48
C GLN A 244 33.32 -48.62 12.07
N GLY A 245 32.09 -48.37 12.52
CA GLY A 245 31.63 -47.06 12.97
C GLY A 245 30.11 -46.94 13.02
N MET A 246 29.59 -45.72 12.95
CA MET A 246 28.15 -45.43 12.98
C MET A 246 27.73 -44.45 11.90
N ASP A 247 26.47 -44.52 11.48
CA ASP A 247 25.90 -43.53 10.57
C ASP A 247 25.66 -42.18 11.28
N LEU A 248 25.66 -41.10 10.49
CA LEU A 248 25.46 -39.74 11.00
C LEU A 248 24.08 -39.60 11.65
N GLN A 249 23.05 -40.35 11.25
CA GLN A 249 21.74 -40.28 11.90
C GLN A 249 21.82 -40.70 13.37
N ARG A 250 22.55 -41.77 13.70
CA ARG A 250 22.81 -42.17 15.09
C ARG A 250 23.62 -41.13 15.85
N VAL A 251 24.60 -40.50 15.19
CA VAL A 251 25.36 -39.40 15.78
C VAL A 251 24.43 -38.25 16.15
N LEU A 252 23.51 -37.86 15.26
CA LEU A 252 22.55 -36.77 15.53
C LEU A 252 21.55 -37.11 16.64
N LYS A 253 21.24 -38.40 16.89
CA LYS A 253 20.45 -38.82 18.05
C LYS A 253 21.15 -38.52 19.40
N THR A 254 22.47 -38.38 19.40
CA THR A 254 23.23 -37.98 20.62
C THR A 254 23.23 -36.48 20.86
N GLY A 255 22.82 -35.68 19.87
CA GLY A 255 22.73 -34.22 19.95
C GLY A 255 23.29 -33.51 18.71
N PRO A 256 23.13 -32.17 18.64
CA PRO A 256 23.69 -31.36 17.57
C PRO A 256 25.23 -31.37 17.59
N LEU A 257 25.83 -31.24 16.41
CA LEU A 257 27.27 -31.16 16.21
C LEU A 257 27.76 -29.71 16.20
N PRO A 258 29.00 -29.45 16.67
CA PRO A 258 29.63 -28.15 16.49
C PRO A 258 29.68 -27.75 14.99
N PRO A 259 29.38 -26.48 14.63
CA PRO A 259 29.29 -26.04 13.23
C PRO A 259 30.50 -26.42 12.37
N ARG A 260 31.71 -26.35 12.91
CA ARG A 260 32.94 -26.71 12.18
C ARG A 260 33.05 -28.22 11.93
N ARG A 261 32.60 -29.09 12.85
CA ARG A 261 32.57 -30.54 12.62
C ARG A 261 31.51 -30.92 11.59
N ALA A 262 30.32 -30.34 11.71
CA ALA A 262 29.25 -30.52 10.72
C ALA A 262 29.69 -30.07 9.31
N ALA A 263 30.36 -28.92 9.22
CA ALA A 263 30.92 -28.42 7.96
C ALA A 263 31.99 -29.36 7.37
N ALA A 264 32.87 -29.95 8.19
CA ALA A 264 33.88 -30.91 7.72
C ALA A 264 33.25 -32.19 7.16
N ILE A 265 32.26 -32.76 7.87
CA ILE A 265 31.50 -33.94 7.44
C ILE A 265 30.83 -33.67 6.09
N VAL A 266 30.10 -32.56 5.96
CA VAL A 266 29.36 -32.23 4.74
C VAL A 266 30.30 -31.82 3.60
N ARG A 267 31.45 -31.21 3.89
CA ARG A 267 32.49 -30.95 2.89
C ARG A 267 32.97 -32.25 2.26
N ASP A 268 33.33 -33.24 3.06
CA ASP A 268 33.87 -34.51 2.56
C ASP A 268 32.79 -35.31 1.82
N ALA A 269 31.54 -35.27 2.31
CA ALA A 269 30.39 -35.79 1.57
C ALA A 269 30.19 -35.07 0.23
N ALA A 270 30.28 -33.73 0.18
CA ALA A 270 30.15 -32.96 -1.04
C ALA A 270 31.27 -33.28 -2.06
N ARG A 271 32.50 -33.55 -1.60
CA ARG A 271 33.60 -34.04 -2.46
C ARG A 271 33.30 -35.43 -3.04
N ALA A 272 32.79 -36.35 -2.21
CA ALA A 272 32.36 -37.68 -2.64
C ALA A 272 31.25 -37.59 -3.70
N ILE A 273 30.24 -36.75 -3.46
CA ILE A 273 29.12 -36.53 -4.38
C ILE A 273 29.57 -35.87 -5.68
N GLN A 274 30.50 -34.90 -5.62
CA GLN A 274 31.10 -34.32 -6.82
C GLN A 274 31.82 -35.38 -7.66
N HIS A 275 32.53 -36.32 -7.02
CA HIS A 275 33.18 -37.43 -7.69
C HIS A 275 32.17 -38.35 -8.40
N ALA A 276 31.02 -38.62 -7.77
CA ALA A 276 29.93 -39.38 -8.39
C ALA A 276 29.30 -38.64 -9.58
N HIS A 277 29.00 -37.34 -9.41
CA HIS A 277 28.44 -36.48 -10.46
C HIS A 277 29.33 -36.43 -11.69
N SER A 278 30.66 -36.36 -11.52
CA SER A 278 31.63 -36.38 -12.63
C SER A 278 31.62 -37.66 -13.46
N ARG A 279 31.02 -38.74 -12.93
CA ARG A 279 30.85 -40.05 -13.59
C ARG A 279 29.41 -40.29 -14.06
N GLY A 280 28.57 -39.25 -14.03
CA GLY A 280 27.16 -39.34 -14.42
C GLY A 280 26.29 -40.10 -13.42
N VAL A 281 26.73 -40.23 -12.16
CA VAL A 281 25.96 -40.90 -11.09
C VAL A 281 25.44 -39.84 -10.12
N LEU A 282 24.11 -39.77 -9.96
CA LEU A 282 23.44 -38.97 -8.92
C LEU A 282 23.12 -39.86 -7.71
N HIS A 283 23.09 -39.29 -6.50
CA HIS A 283 22.77 -40.06 -5.30
C HIS A 283 21.27 -40.17 -5.06
N ARG A 284 20.51 -39.07 -5.19
CA ARG A 284 19.03 -38.98 -5.12
C ARG A 284 18.36 -39.28 -3.78
N ASP A 285 19.03 -40.01 -2.89
CA ASP A 285 18.54 -40.35 -1.54
C ASP A 285 19.55 -39.97 -0.44
N LEU A 286 20.09 -38.76 -0.50
CA LEU A 286 21.04 -38.31 0.53
C LEU A 286 20.32 -37.97 1.83
N LYS A 287 20.77 -38.59 2.92
CA LYS A 287 20.28 -38.41 4.28
C LYS A 287 21.37 -38.79 5.29
N PRO A 288 21.27 -38.39 6.57
CA PRO A 288 22.28 -38.74 7.57
C PRO A 288 22.52 -40.26 7.71
N GLY A 289 21.49 -41.09 7.54
CA GLY A 289 21.63 -42.55 7.60
C GLY A 289 22.50 -43.16 6.49
N ASN A 290 22.79 -42.41 5.41
CA ASN A 290 23.60 -42.85 4.29
C ASN A 290 25.04 -42.26 4.34
N VAL A 291 25.42 -41.63 5.46
CA VAL A 291 26.77 -41.11 5.71
C VAL A 291 27.33 -41.83 6.94
N MET A 292 28.23 -42.80 6.72
CA MET A 292 28.92 -43.53 7.78
C MET A 292 30.11 -42.72 8.30
N ILE A 293 30.41 -42.80 9.59
CA ILE A 293 31.61 -42.22 10.22
C ILE A 293 32.38 -43.37 10.86
N ASP A 294 33.64 -43.56 10.45
CA ASP A 294 34.50 -44.61 10.99
C ASP A 294 35.19 -44.20 12.31
N GLU A 295 35.92 -45.14 12.92
CA GLU A 295 36.66 -44.90 14.18
C GLU A 295 37.72 -43.78 14.11
N HIS A 296 38.08 -43.34 12.91
CA HIS A 296 39.04 -42.26 12.66
C HIS A 296 38.35 -40.93 12.31
N ASP A 297 37.02 -40.83 12.49
CA ASP A 297 36.17 -39.69 12.13
C ASP A 297 36.15 -39.39 10.62
N HIS A 298 36.49 -40.37 9.77
CA HIS A 298 36.35 -40.22 8.32
C HIS A 298 34.96 -40.66 7.87
N ILE A 299 34.38 -39.88 6.95
CA ILE A 299 33.05 -40.15 6.42
C ILE A 299 33.10 -41.08 5.21
N HIS A 300 32.09 -41.92 5.06
CA HIS A 300 31.89 -42.80 3.91
C HIS A 300 30.43 -42.75 3.47
N VAL A 301 30.18 -42.34 2.22
CA VAL A 301 28.84 -42.30 1.63
C VAL A 301 28.45 -43.69 1.10
N THR A 302 27.24 -44.13 1.42
CA THR A 302 26.66 -45.44 1.04
C THR A 302 25.30 -45.28 0.36
N ASP A 303 24.76 -46.36 -0.22
CA ASP A 303 23.38 -46.50 -0.69
C ASP A 303 22.92 -45.43 -1.71
N PHE A 304 23.57 -45.43 -2.89
CA PHE A 304 23.17 -44.60 -4.02
C PHE A 304 21.77 -45.01 -4.52
N GLY A 305 20.77 -44.18 -4.26
CA GLY A 305 19.34 -44.45 -4.45
C GLY A 305 18.83 -44.52 -5.90
N LEU A 306 19.63 -45.06 -6.83
CA LEU A 306 19.31 -45.15 -8.27
C LEU A 306 18.09 -46.04 -8.57
N ALA A 307 17.71 -46.91 -7.63
CA ALA A 307 16.56 -47.81 -7.73
C ALA A 307 15.20 -47.15 -7.44
N LYS A 308 15.15 -45.98 -6.79
CA LYS A 308 13.90 -45.30 -6.38
C LYS A 308 13.14 -44.60 -7.52
N HIS A 309 13.71 -44.59 -8.72
CA HIS A 309 13.24 -43.78 -9.85
C HIS A 309 12.36 -44.52 -10.87
N THR A 310 12.13 -45.82 -10.66
CA THR A 310 11.29 -46.61 -11.57
C THR A 310 9.86 -46.76 -11.06
N ASP A 311 9.54 -46.18 -9.91
CA ASP A 311 8.20 -46.22 -9.30
C ASP A 311 7.24 -45.15 -9.86
N GLY A 312 7.57 -44.60 -11.05
CA GLY A 312 6.80 -43.54 -11.72
C GLY A 312 5.40 -43.94 -12.20
N ASP A 313 4.99 -45.21 -12.09
CA ASP A 313 3.69 -45.68 -12.58
C ASP A 313 2.85 -46.49 -11.55
N SER A 314 3.31 -46.77 -10.32
CA SER A 314 2.54 -47.69 -9.45
C SER A 314 2.78 -47.65 -7.93
N SER A 315 3.17 -46.52 -7.32
CA SER A 315 3.32 -46.50 -5.84
C SER A 315 2.89 -45.23 -5.13
N LEU A 316 2.02 -44.42 -5.75
CA LEU A 316 1.33 -43.33 -5.04
C LEU A 316 -0.04 -43.77 -4.49
N THR A 317 -0.55 -44.92 -4.91
CA THR A 317 -1.80 -45.50 -4.43
C THR A 317 -1.68 -47.02 -4.36
N GLY A 318 -1.78 -47.60 -3.17
CA GLY A 318 -1.85 -49.06 -2.98
C GLY A 318 -0.69 -49.63 -2.14
N GLN A 319 -1.03 -49.96 -0.89
CA GLN A 319 -0.24 -50.72 0.10
C GLN A 319 1.00 -49.97 0.64
N GLY A 320 0.99 -49.73 1.95
CA GLY A 320 1.94 -48.93 2.75
C GLY A 320 3.38 -49.45 2.78
N THR A 321 4.01 -49.61 1.62
CA THR A 321 5.42 -49.94 1.45
C THR A 321 6.25 -48.65 1.51
N ALA A 322 6.58 -48.24 2.74
CA ALA A 322 7.66 -47.34 3.15
C ALA A 322 8.21 -46.35 2.09
N ILE A 323 7.46 -45.29 1.78
CA ILE A 323 8.05 -44.05 1.29
C ILE A 323 9.03 -43.57 2.37
N GLY A 324 10.31 -43.46 2.04
CA GLY A 324 11.33 -43.00 2.97
C GLY A 324 11.01 -41.62 3.55
N THR A 325 11.55 -41.34 4.72
CA THR A 325 11.38 -40.10 5.48
C THR A 325 11.75 -38.87 4.60
N PRO A 326 10.80 -38.02 4.14
CA PRO A 326 11.01 -37.03 3.07
C PRO A 326 11.83 -35.79 3.47
N HIS A 327 12.40 -35.79 4.67
CA HIS A 327 12.97 -34.62 5.36
C HIS A 327 14.19 -33.99 4.69
N TYR A 328 14.88 -34.72 3.81
CA TYR A 328 16.07 -34.27 3.09
C TYR A 328 15.85 -34.20 1.57
N MET A 329 14.61 -34.46 1.13
CA MET A 329 14.24 -34.47 -0.29
C MET A 329 14.24 -33.05 -0.85
N ALA A 330 14.72 -32.88 -2.09
CA ALA A 330 14.64 -31.59 -2.76
C ALA A 330 13.20 -31.24 -3.19
N PRO A 331 12.83 -29.95 -3.27
CA PRO A 331 11.49 -29.51 -3.69
C PRO A 331 11.04 -30.11 -5.02
N GLU A 332 11.93 -30.19 -6.00
CA GLU A 332 11.66 -30.78 -7.32
C GLU A 332 11.36 -32.29 -7.24
N GLN A 333 11.92 -33.00 -6.25
CA GLN A 333 11.61 -34.41 -6.00
C GLN A 333 10.28 -34.58 -5.25
N ALA A 334 9.93 -33.64 -4.36
CA ALA A 334 8.72 -33.70 -3.54
C ALA A 334 7.42 -33.48 -4.34
N VAL A 335 7.47 -32.73 -5.45
CA VAL A 335 6.30 -32.41 -6.30
C VAL A 335 5.95 -33.55 -7.29
N GLY A 336 6.70 -34.66 -7.27
CA GLY A 336 6.44 -35.82 -8.14
C GLY A 336 7.19 -35.78 -9.49
N ASN A 337 7.90 -34.69 -9.80
CA ASN A 337 8.81 -34.60 -10.95
C ASN A 337 10.17 -35.24 -10.63
N SER A 338 10.17 -36.45 -10.09
CA SER A 338 11.41 -37.11 -9.70
C SER A 338 12.40 -37.16 -10.87
N ASP A 339 11.94 -37.36 -12.11
CA ASP A 339 12.73 -37.38 -13.35
C ASP A 339 13.57 -36.12 -13.62
N GLU A 340 13.26 -35.00 -12.95
CA GLU A 340 14.00 -33.74 -13.03
C GLU A 340 15.10 -33.62 -11.97
N ALA A 341 15.35 -34.66 -11.14
CA ALA A 341 16.41 -34.64 -10.14
C ALA A 341 17.79 -34.45 -10.81
N THR A 342 18.48 -33.37 -10.42
CA THR A 342 19.80 -33.00 -10.96
C THR A 342 20.87 -33.08 -9.87
N SER A 343 22.12 -32.73 -10.22
CA SER A 343 23.18 -32.51 -9.23
C SER A 343 22.77 -31.51 -8.14
N GLN A 344 21.89 -30.56 -8.46
CA GLN A 344 21.40 -29.54 -7.53
C GLN A 344 20.41 -30.10 -6.50
N SER A 345 19.78 -31.25 -6.78
CA SER A 345 18.93 -31.96 -5.82
C SER A 345 19.78 -32.57 -4.71
N ASP A 346 20.89 -33.23 -5.04
CA ASP A 346 21.86 -33.74 -4.06
C ASP A 346 22.46 -32.60 -3.21
N ILE A 347 22.70 -31.42 -3.79
CA ILE A 347 23.17 -30.23 -3.06
C ILE A 347 22.15 -29.74 -2.04
N TYR A 348 20.85 -29.80 -2.36
CA TYR A 348 19.79 -29.47 -1.41
C TYR A 348 19.81 -30.44 -0.23
N SER A 349 19.88 -31.75 -0.49
CA SER A 349 19.97 -32.77 0.55
C SER A 349 21.20 -32.60 1.44
N LEU A 350 22.37 -32.29 0.86
CA LEU A 350 23.58 -31.94 1.64
C LEU A 350 23.37 -30.71 2.52
N GLY A 351 22.66 -29.70 2.03
CA GLY A 351 22.25 -28.53 2.82
C GLY A 351 21.32 -28.90 3.97
N GLY A 352 20.38 -29.82 3.75
CA GLY A 352 19.49 -30.35 4.77
C GLY A 352 20.25 -31.14 5.84
N ILE A 353 21.23 -31.96 5.43
CA ILE A 353 22.12 -32.69 6.35
C ILE A 353 22.95 -31.70 7.17
N LEU A 354 23.50 -30.65 6.55
CA LEU A 354 24.27 -29.61 7.25
C LEU A 354 23.41 -28.87 8.28
N PHE A 355 22.19 -28.49 7.90
CA PHE A 355 21.22 -27.88 8.81
C PHE A 355 20.94 -28.82 9.98
N ALA A 356 20.58 -30.07 9.71
CA ALA A 356 20.24 -31.04 10.75
C ALA A 356 21.42 -31.37 11.67
N ALA A 357 22.63 -31.41 11.11
CA ALA A 357 23.83 -31.63 11.89
C ALA A 357 24.09 -30.51 12.91
N ILE A 358 23.75 -29.26 12.58
CA ILE A 358 23.96 -28.11 13.46
C ILE A 358 22.76 -27.87 14.38
N ALA A 359 21.54 -27.98 13.85
CA ALA A 359 20.30 -27.71 14.57
C ALA A 359 19.79 -28.89 15.40
N GLY A 360 20.26 -30.11 15.13
CA GLY A 360 19.79 -31.35 15.75
C GLY A 360 18.51 -31.92 15.15
N HIS A 361 17.84 -31.20 14.25
CA HIS A 361 16.62 -31.66 13.56
C HIS A 361 16.59 -31.21 12.08
N PRO A 362 15.82 -31.87 11.21
CA PRO A 362 15.70 -31.46 9.80
C PRO A 362 15.12 -30.04 9.63
N PRO A 363 15.41 -29.36 8.50
CA PRO A 363 14.97 -27.97 8.29
C PRO A 363 13.45 -27.82 8.19
N LEU A 364 12.76 -28.81 7.64
CA LEU A 364 11.31 -28.81 7.47
C LEU A 364 10.78 -30.19 7.89
N VAL A 365 9.88 -30.17 8.87
CA VAL A 365 9.19 -31.33 9.43
C VAL A 365 7.71 -31.00 9.42
N GLY A 366 6.81 -31.93 9.09
CA GLY A 366 5.37 -31.82 9.26
C GLY A 366 4.82 -33.02 10.03
N ASP A 367 3.57 -32.96 10.47
CA ASP A 367 2.98 -33.99 11.34
C ASP A 367 2.68 -35.27 10.54
N THR A 368 2.54 -35.14 9.22
CA THR A 368 2.42 -36.27 8.28
C THR A 368 3.47 -36.19 7.17
N VAL A 369 3.70 -37.32 6.49
CA VAL A 369 4.57 -37.41 5.31
C VAL A 369 4.13 -36.42 4.23
N MET A 370 2.83 -36.37 3.94
CA MET A 370 2.27 -35.44 2.95
C MET A 370 2.46 -33.99 3.35
N GLN A 371 2.22 -33.64 4.62
CA GLN A 371 2.48 -32.28 5.11
C GLN A 371 3.98 -31.92 5.01
N THR A 372 4.87 -32.85 5.32
CA THR A 372 6.32 -32.62 5.17
C THR A 372 6.69 -32.36 3.71
N LEU A 373 6.14 -33.12 2.76
CA LEU A 373 6.33 -32.89 1.32
C LEU A 373 5.80 -31.51 0.89
N MET A 374 4.62 -31.11 1.35
CA MET A 374 4.06 -29.78 1.05
C MET A 374 4.90 -28.64 1.65
N ARG A 375 5.46 -28.83 2.86
CA ARG A 375 6.42 -27.89 3.46
C ARG A 375 7.71 -27.82 2.61
N VAL A 376 8.25 -28.96 2.21
CA VAL A 376 9.42 -29.04 1.32
C VAL A 376 9.16 -28.42 -0.06
N ALA A 377 7.95 -28.52 -0.60
CA ALA A 377 7.59 -27.91 -1.88
C ALA A 377 7.43 -26.38 -1.77
N HIS A 378 6.72 -25.88 -0.75
CA HIS A 378 6.23 -24.50 -0.73
C HIS A 378 6.81 -23.60 0.35
N HIS A 379 7.22 -24.14 1.50
CA HIS A 379 7.64 -23.34 2.65
C HIS A 379 9.16 -23.08 2.64
N PRO A 380 9.63 -21.83 2.76
CA PRO A 380 11.06 -21.55 2.86
C PRO A 380 11.66 -22.24 4.09
N ALA A 381 12.90 -22.74 3.99
CA ALA A 381 13.60 -23.28 5.14
C ALA A 381 13.84 -22.16 6.18
N PRO A 382 13.76 -22.48 7.49
CA PRO A 382 14.09 -21.52 8.54
C PRO A 382 15.55 -21.07 8.43
N ALA A 383 15.82 -19.84 8.85
CA ALA A 383 17.18 -19.34 8.94
C ALA A 383 17.94 -20.13 10.02
N LEU A 384 19.16 -20.59 9.73
CA LEU A 384 19.92 -21.41 10.69
C LEU A 384 20.08 -20.69 12.05
N ARG A 385 20.32 -19.38 12.03
CA ARG A 385 20.50 -18.56 13.24
C ARG A 385 19.22 -18.26 14.02
N SER A 386 18.03 -18.51 13.44
CA SER A 386 16.79 -18.45 14.22
C SER A 386 16.58 -19.69 15.08
N VAL A 387 17.29 -20.80 14.78
CA VAL A 387 17.24 -22.05 15.53
C VAL A 387 18.48 -22.23 16.39
N CYS A 388 19.66 -21.90 15.85
CA CYS A 388 20.95 -21.96 16.54
C CYS A 388 21.62 -20.57 16.50
N PRO A 389 21.37 -19.69 17.50
CA PRO A 389 21.89 -18.32 17.52
C PRO A 389 23.43 -18.21 17.47
N ASP A 390 24.10 -19.24 17.99
CA ASP A 390 25.57 -19.35 18.06
C ASP A 390 26.22 -19.72 16.72
N ALA A 391 25.43 -20.05 15.70
CA ALA A 391 25.97 -20.35 14.37
C ALA A 391 26.52 -19.08 13.68
N ASP A 392 27.68 -19.23 13.04
CA ASP A 392 28.31 -18.15 12.28
C ASP A 392 27.43 -17.68 11.12
N ILE A 393 27.52 -16.39 10.79
CA ILE A 393 26.80 -15.82 9.64
C ILE A 393 27.22 -16.46 8.30
N GLU A 394 28.45 -16.95 8.23
CA GLU A 394 28.99 -17.61 7.04
C GLU A 394 28.37 -18.99 6.82
N ILE A 395 28.25 -19.81 7.86
CA ILE A 395 27.64 -21.14 7.74
C ILE A 395 26.13 -21.04 7.48
N GLU A 396 25.45 -20.03 8.06
CA GLU A 396 24.06 -19.71 7.72
C GLU A 396 23.90 -19.40 6.23
N ALA A 397 24.80 -18.61 5.64
CA ALA A 397 24.75 -18.25 4.24
C ALA A 397 24.96 -19.47 3.32
N ILE A 398 25.85 -20.39 3.69
CA ILE A 398 26.07 -21.65 2.97
C ILE A 398 24.80 -22.52 3.01
N VAL A 399 24.24 -22.74 4.21
CA VAL A 399 23.01 -23.52 4.39
C VAL A 399 21.84 -22.92 3.63
N GLY A 400 21.65 -21.60 3.74
CA GLY A 400 20.58 -20.89 3.04
C GLY A 400 20.69 -21.02 1.52
N LYS A 401 21.90 -20.96 0.96
CA LYS A 401 22.14 -21.14 -0.48
C LYS A 401 21.86 -22.57 -0.94
N CYS A 402 22.18 -23.59 -0.15
CA CYS A 402 21.81 -24.97 -0.48
C CYS A 402 20.29 -25.20 -0.45
N LEU A 403 19.60 -24.58 0.51
CA LEU A 403 18.17 -24.77 0.76
C LEU A 403 17.25 -23.85 -0.05
N GLU A 404 17.77 -23.15 -1.07
CA GLU A 404 16.96 -22.37 -2.01
C GLU A 404 15.99 -23.30 -2.77
N LYS A 405 14.74 -22.87 -2.93
CA LYS A 405 13.72 -23.68 -3.61
C LYS A 405 14.03 -23.87 -5.09
N GLN A 406 14.49 -22.80 -5.75
CA GLN A 406 14.87 -22.85 -7.16
C GLN A 406 16.27 -23.46 -7.32
N PRO A 407 16.43 -24.57 -8.07
CA PRO A 407 17.73 -25.22 -8.25
C PRO A 407 18.82 -24.25 -8.79
N ALA A 408 18.45 -23.36 -9.71
CA ALA A 408 19.35 -22.37 -10.30
C ALA A 408 19.97 -21.36 -9.31
N LEU A 409 19.38 -21.19 -8.12
CA LEU A 409 19.90 -20.30 -7.07
C LEU A 409 20.86 -21.03 -6.11
N ARG A 410 20.94 -22.37 -6.18
CA ARG A 410 21.85 -23.18 -5.40
C ARG A 410 23.28 -23.13 -5.98
N TYR A 411 24.21 -23.85 -5.37
CA TYR A 411 25.52 -24.07 -6.00
C TYR A 411 25.36 -24.85 -7.32
N ALA A 412 26.18 -24.52 -8.32
CA ALA A 412 26.11 -25.20 -9.61
C ALA A 412 26.60 -26.66 -9.53
N THR A 413 27.52 -26.93 -8.59
CA THR A 413 28.13 -28.26 -8.39
C THR A 413 28.38 -28.52 -6.90
N ALA A 414 28.41 -29.79 -6.50
CA ALA A 414 28.75 -30.18 -5.13
C ALA A 414 30.20 -29.80 -4.78
N GLY A 415 31.09 -29.74 -5.77
CA GLY A 415 32.46 -29.23 -5.61
C GLY A 415 32.52 -27.77 -5.15
N GLN A 416 31.65 -26.90 -5.68
CA GLN A 416 31.58 -25.51 -5.23
C GLN A 416 31.08 -25.37 -3.78
N LEU A 417 30.15 -26.22 -3.36
CA LEU A 417 29.73 -26.30 -1.96
C LEU A 417 30.92 -26.72 -1.07
N ALA A 418 31.67 -27.75 -1.47
CA ALA A 418 32.85 -28.19 -0.74
C ALA A 418 33.92 -27.08 -0.66
N ASP A 419 34.15 -26.33 -1.74
CA ASP A 419 35.11 -25.21 -1.75
C ASP A 419 34.71 -24.08 -0.78
N ASP A 420 33.41 -23.75 -0.67
CA ASP A 420 32.93 -22.76 0.30
C ASP A 420 33.01 -23.26 1.74
N LEU A 421 32.75 -24.55 1.99
CA LEU A 421 32.97 -25.17 3.29
C LEU A 421 34.46 -25.20 3.67
N ASP A 422 35.36 -25.44 2.72
CA ASP A 422 36.81 -25.33 2.92
C ASP A 422 37.23 -23.91 3.32
N ARG A 423 36.65 -22.89 2.65
CA ARG A 423 36.89 -21.48 3.02
C ARG A 423 36.42 -21.19 4.44
N TYR A 424 35.20 -21.60 4.79
CA TYR A 424 34.66 -21.45 6.14
C TYR A 424 35.54 -22.15 7.19
N LEU A 425 35.94 -23.39 6.95
CA LEU A 425 36.83 -24.14 7.85
C LEU A 425 38.21 -23.47 7.99
N ALA A 426 38.70 -22.82 6.94
CA ALA A 426 39.95 -22.08 6.96
C ALA A 426 39.84 -20.63 7.48
N GLY A 427 38.64 -20.16 7.87
CA GLY A 427 38.40 -18.77 8.29
C GLY A 427 38.60 -17.74 7.17
N LYS A 428 38.40 -18.14 5.92
CA LYS A 428 38.50 -17.29 4.72
C LYS A 428 37.10 -16.88 4.25
N SER A 429 37.01 -15.72 3.60
CA SER A 429 35.74 -15.24 3.06
C SER A 429 35.10 -16.22 2.07
N ILE A 430 33.85 -16.59 2.31
CA ILE A 430 33.07 -17.49 1.47
C ILE A 430 32.51 -16.79 0.22
N THR A 431 32.19 -17.55 -0.83
CA THR A 431 31.60 -16.99 -2.06
C THR A 431 30.08 -16.84 -1.98
N ALA A 432 29.40 -17.63 -1.15
CA ALA A 432 27.99 -17.46 -0.82
C ALA A 432 27.75 -16.15 -0.06
N ARG A 433 27.51 -15.06 -0.79
CA ARG A 433 27.17 -13.76 -0.21
C ARG A 433 25.69 -13.77 0.24
N SER A 434 25.44 -13.52 1.53
CA SER A 434 24.10 -13.34 2.09
C SER A 434 23.30 -12.30 1.30
N LYS A 435 22.04 -12.58 0.94
CA LYS A 435 21.14 -11.60 0.30
C LYS A 435 21.14 -10.33 1.17
N GLY A 436 21.61 -9.20 0.60
CA GLY A 436 21.74 -7.94 1.33
C GLY A 436 20.42 -7.46 1.94
N ARG A 437 20.47 -6.46 2.84
CA ARG A 437 19.28 -5.96 3.56
C ARG A 437 18.11 -5.61 2.63
N LEU A 438 18.38 -5.09 1.42
CA LEU A 438 17.36 -4.85 0.39
C LEU A 438 16.73 -6.14 -0.18
N GLY A 439 17.51 -7.20 -0.37
CA GLY A 439 16.99 -8.49 -0.82
C GLY A 439 16.11 -9.16 0.24
N LYS A 440 16.46 -8.99 1.52
CA LYS A 440 15.64 -9.46 2.65
C LYS A 440 14.35 -8.67 2.79
N THR A 441 14.36 -7.34 2.62
CA THR A 441 13.12 -6.54 2.63
C THR A 441 12.22 -6.84 1.45
N VAL A 442 12.76 -7.07 0.24
CA VAL A 442 11.94 -7.47 -0.93
C VAL A 442 11.38 -8.88 -0.79
N ALA A 443 12.11 -9.80 -0.17
CA ALA A 443 11.59 -11.14 0.13
C ALA A 443 10.52 -11.09 1.23
N TRP A 444 10.73 -10.27 2.26
CA TRP A 444 9.79 -10.05 3.35
C TRP A 444 8.49 -9.39 2.85
N THR A 445 8.56 -8.36 2.00
CA THR A 445 7.35 -7.74 1.42
C THR A 445 6.57 -8.69 0.49
N ARG A 446 7.21 -9.73 -0.06
CA ARG A 446 6.53 -10.79 -0.81
C ARG A 446 5.83 -11.83 0.06
N GLN A 447 6.11 -11.86 1.37
CA GLN A 447 5.68 -12.93 2.28
C GLN A 447 4.75 -12.46 3.40
N VAL A 448 4.55 -11.16 3.62
CA VAL A 448 3.65 -10.66 4.67
C VAL A 448 2.32 -10.19 4.09
N PRO A 449 1.21 -10.93 4.28
CA PRO A 449 -0.12 -10.37 4.09
C PRO A 449 -0.33 -9.28 5.17
N LEU A 450 -0.65 -8.05 4.75
CA LEU A 450 -0.78 -6.88 5.63
C LEU A 450 -1.76 -7.09 6.79
N VAL A 451 -2.74 -7.97 6.58
CA VAL A 451 -3.72 -8.36 7.60
C VAL A 451 -3.04 -9.11 8.75
N ALA A 452 -2.13 -10.05 8.49
CA ALA A 452 -1.41 -10.80 9.52
C ALA A 452 -0.50 -9.93 10.39
N ALA A 453 0.09 -8.87 9.82
CA ALA A 453 0.91 -7.92 10.57
C ALA A 453 0.08 -7.01 11.49
N LEU A 454 -1.18 -6.75 11.15
CA LEU A 454 -2.10 -5.94 11.95
C LEU A 454 -2.92 -6.76 12.95
N THR A 455 -3.23 -8.03 12.63
CA THR A 455 -4.04 -8.92 13.47
C THR A 455 -3.23 -9.90 14.32
N GLY A 456 -1.89 -9.93 14.19
CA GLY A 456 -1.01 -10.78 15.00
C GLY A 456 -1.09 -12.28 14.68
N HIS A 457 -1.91 -12.69 13.70
CA HIS A 457 -2.06 -14.08 13.30
C HIS A 457 -1.37 -14.34 11.95
N PRO A 458 -0.31 -15.16 11.89
CA PRO A 458 0.36 -15.51 10.65
C PRO A 458 -0.49 -16.50 9.85
N THR A 459 -1.46 -16.01 9.08
CA THR A 459 -2.17 -16.83 8.10
C THR A 459 -1.25 -17.08 6.90
N THR A 460 -0.72 -18.28 6.79
CA THR A 460 0.25 -18.68 5.75
C THR A 460 -0.41 -19.13 4.43
N ASP A 461 -1.74 -19.26 4.41
CA ASP A 461 -2.51 -19.88 3.32
C ASP A 461 -3.26 -18.92 2.38
N ALA A 462 -2.85 -17.65 2.27
CA ALA A 462 -3.51 -16.75 1.32
C ALA A 462 -3.21 -17.14 -0.15
N PRO A 463 -4.22 -17.36 -1.02
CA PRO A 463 -4.02 -17.67 -2.44
C PRO A 463 -3.30 -16.54 -3.19
N LEU A 464 -2.57 -16.89 -4.25
CA LEU A 464 -1.70 -16.00 -5.05
C LEU A 464 -2.41 -14.72 -5.53
N GLY A 465 -3.70 -14.79 -5.84
CA GLY A 465 -4.50 -13.63 -6.26
C GLY A 465 -4.67 -12.59 -5.14
N GLN A 466 -4.93 -13.06 -3.92
CA GLN A 466 -5.11 -12.22 -2.73
C GLN A 466 -3.80 -11.55 -2.33
N ARG A 467 -2.67 -12.26 -2.47
CA ARG A 467 -1.33 -11.70 -2.26
C ARG A 467 -1.03 -10.55 -3.23
N ARG A 468 -1.35 -10.72 -4.52
CA ARG A 468 -1.19 -9.67 -5.53
C ARG A 468 -2.06 -8.45 -5.22
N PHE A 469 -3.33 -8.67 -4.87
CA PHE A 469 -4.25 -7.60 -4.51
C PHE A 469 -3.76 -6.81 -3.29
N GLN A 470 -3.33 -7.48 -2.23
CA GLN A 470 -2.79 -6.84 -1.02
C GLN A 470 -1.50 -6.06 -1.31
N THR A 471 -0.59 -6.59 -2.14
CA THR A 471 0.61 -5.84 -2.55
C THR A 471 0.25 -4.59 -3.36
N SER A 472 -0.74 -4.65 -4.24
CA SER A 472 -1.21 -3.49 -4.99
C SER A 472 -1.83 -2.43 -4.09
N LEU A 473 -2.59 -2.84 -3.06
CA LEU A 473 -3.19 -1.94 -2.08
C LEU A 473 -2.11 -1.20 -1.25
N LEU A 474 -1.05 -1.91 -0.85
CA LEU A 474 0.05 -1.33 -0.09
C LEU A 474 0.86 -0.34 -0.92
N VAL A 475 1.15 -0.69 -2.18
CA VAL A 475 1.78 0.24 -3.12
C VAL A 475 0.93 1.48 -3.33
N LEU A 476 -0.39 1.32 -3.48
CA LEU A 476 -1.32 2.44 -3.59
C LEU A 476 -1.32 3.31 -2.33
N ALA A 477 -1.35 2.70 -1.14
CA ALA A 477 -1.32 3.42 0.13
C ALA A 477 -0.02 4.24 0.34
N ILE A 478 1.12 3.76 -0.15
CA ILE A 478 2.39 4.50 -0.12
C ILE A 478 2.42 5.62 -1.17
N LEU A 479 1.87 5.39 -2.36
CA LEU A 479 1.86 6.37 -3.45
C LEU A 479 0.86 7.50 -3.23
N LEU A 480 -0.27 7.24 -2.59
CA LEU A 480 -1.33 8.21 -2.34
C LEU A 480 -0.85 9.51 -1.65
N PRO A 481 -0.11 9.47 -0.51
CA PRO A 481 0.37 10.70 0.13
C PRO A 481 1.36 11.46 -0.76
N VAL A 482 2.19 10.77 -1.53
CA VAL A 482 3.12 11.41 -2.49
C VAL A 482 2.33 12.13 -3.60
N MET A 483 1.30 11.49 -4.14
CA MET A 483 0.42 12.11 -5.14
C MET A 483 -0.34 13.31 -4.57
N LEU A 484 -0.87 13.22 -3.34
CA LEU A 484 -1.57 14.33 -2.69
C LEU A 484 -0.64 15.51 -2.41
N LEU A 485 0.60 15.25 -1.96
CA LEU A 485 1.62 16.29 -1.78
C LEU A 485 2.03 16.93 -3.11
N ALA A 486 2.21 16.11 -4.17
CA ALA A 486 2.54 16.62 -5.50
C ALA A 486 1.38 17.46 -6.08
N TRP A 487 0.14 17.03 -5.90
CA TRP A 487 -1.05 17.78 -6.29
C TRP A 487 -1.15 19.10 -5.52
N SER A 488 -1.04 19.06 -4.20
CA SER A 488 -1.09 20.26 -3.35
C SER A 488 0.02 21.26 -3.70
N TRP A 489 1.22 20.78 -3.98
CA TRP A 489 2.33 21.60 -4.42
C TRP A 489 2.10 22.22 -5.80
N TRP A 490 1.56 21.45 -6.74
CA TRP A 490 1.22 21.93 -8.07
C TRP A 490 0.11 22.98 -8.03
N ASP A 491 -0.94 22.73 -7.26
CA ASP A 491 -2.07 23.64 -7.07
C ASP A 491 -1.63 24.95 -6.41
N SER A 492 -0.83 24.86 -5.33
CA SER A 492 -0.25 26.04 -4.67
C SER A 492 0.62 26.87 -5.61
N ARG A 493 1.43 26.22 -6.46
CA ARG A 493 2.24 26.91 -7.47
C ARG A 493 1.41 27.52 -8.59
N ARG A 494 0.32 26.87 -8.98
CA ARG A 494 -0.60 27.38 -9.99
C ARG A 494 -1.29 28.65 -9.51
N ILE A 495 -1.76 28.67 -8.26
CA ILE A 495 -2.38 29.84 -7.63
C ILE A 495 -1.37 30.99 -7.47
N ALA A 496 -0.10 30.68 -7.15
CA ALA A 496 0.93 31.71 -7.01
C ALA A 496 1.42 32.33 -8.34
N ALA A 497 1.13 31.72 -9.50
CA ALA A 497 1.71 32.15 -10.78
C ALA A 497 0.90 33.27 -11.45
N MET A 498 1.58 34.27 -12.03
CA MET A 498 0.96 35.34 -12.81
C MET A 498 0.29 34.76 -14.08
N PRO A 499 -0.95 35.14 -14.43
CA PRO A 499 -1.58 34.69 -15.67
C PRO A 499 -0.84 35.23 -16.90
N SER A 500 -0.92 34.50 -18.03
CA SER A 500 -0.24 34.88 -19.28
C SER A 500 -0.82 36.11 -19.98
N GLN A 501 -2.04 36.52 -19.61
CA GLN A 501 -2.71 37.75 -20.03
C GLN A 501 -3.67 38.19 -18.92
N VAL A 502 -3.92 39.49 -18.80
CA VAL A 502 -4.86 40.06 -17.82
C VAL A 502 -5.94 40.85 -18.52
N SER A 503 -7.18 40.52 -18.23
CA SER A 503 -8.40 41.17 -18.70
C SER A 503 -9.03 41.94 -17.54
N LEU A 504 -9.22 43.25 -17.72
CA LEU A 504 -9.90 44.11 -16.74
C LEU A 504 -11.28 44.48 -17.26
N ALA A 505 -12.29 44.47 -16.41
CA ALA A 505 -13.57 45.08 -16.77
C ALA A 505 -13.46 46.60 -16.71
N GLY A 506 -14.02 47.28 -17.71
CA GLY A 506 -14.22 48.73 -17.69
C GLY A 506 -15.56 49.09 -17.04
N GLY A 507 -16.18 50.13 -17.56
CA GLY A 507 -17.57 50.47 -17.29
C GLY A 507 -18.23 51.00 -18.56
N LEU A 508 -19.20 51.90 -18.38
CA LEU A 508 -19.76 52.67 -19.48
C LEU A 508 -18.64 53.43 -20.23
N VAL A 509 -18.80 53.59 -21.54
CA VAL A 509 -17.82 54.26 -22.40
C VAL A 509 -17.60 55.71 -21.93
N GLY A 510 -16.35 56.09 -21.71
CA GLY A 510 -15.98 57.41 -21.17
C GLY A 510 -16.31 57.64 -19.69
N GLY A 511 -16.60 56.57 -18.94
CA GLY A 511 -16.83 56.61 -17.50
C GLY A 511 -15.56 56.35 -16.68
N LEU A 512 -15.59 56.78 -15.41
CA LEU A 512 -14.46 56.67 -14.45
C LEU A 512 -13.87 55.27 -14.34
N TYR A 513 -14.70 54.22 -14.40
CA TYR A 513 -14.23 52.83 -14.33
C TYR A 513 -13.43 52.41 -15.57
N THR A 514 -13.84 52.87 -16.75
CA THR A 514 -13.12 52.60 -18.00
C THR A 514 -11.76 53.29 -17.99
N ASP A 515 -11.73 54.57 -17.60
CA ASP A 515 -10.48 55.33 -17.52
C ASP A 515 -9.52 54.75 -16.47
N ALA A 516 -10.04 54.38 -15.30
CA ALA A 516 -9.25 53.76 -14.24
C ALA A 516 -8.72 52.36 -14.64
N ALA A 517 -9.56 51.54 -15.27
CA ALA A 517 -9.16 50.22 -15.76
C ALA A 517 -8.12 50.32 -16.87
N GLN A 518 -8.26 51.29 -17.80
CA GLN A 518 -7.30 51.50 -18.88
C GLN A 518 -5.95 51.96 -18.35
N HIS A 519 -5.97 52.96 -17.46
CA HIS A 519 -4.75 53.45 -16.82
C HIS A 519 -4.05 52.34 -16.03
N LEU A 520 -4.81 51.53 -15.27
CA LEU A 520 -4.27 50.39 -14.53
C LEU A 520 -3.69 49.32 -15.48
N ALA A 521 -4.37 49.01 -16.57
CA ALA A 521 -3.89 48.06 -17.58
C ALA A 521 -2.56 48.52 -18.19
N ASP A 522 -2.45 49.80 -18.54
CA ASP A 522 -1.23 50.36 -19.15
C ASP A 522 -0.05 50.31 -18.17
N VAL A 523 -0.25 50.68 -16.91
CA VAL A 523 0.78 50.63 -15.87
C VAL A 523 1.19 49.18 -15.56
N MET A 524 0.21 48.29 -15.38
CA MET A 524 0.47 46.87 -15.11
C MET A 524 1.23 46.20 -16.26
N GLN A 525 0.87 46.50 -17.52
CA GLN A 525 1.57 45.96 -18.68
C GLN A 525 3.01 46.48 -18.77
N GLN A 526 3.24 47.76 -18.46
CA GLN A 526 4.59 48.33 -18.44
C GLN A 526 5.47 47.73 -17.34
N GLN A 527 4.89 47.45 -16.16
CA GLN A 527 5.64 46.94 -15.00
C GLN A 527 5.86 45.43 -15.04
N SER A 528 4.84 44.66 -15.38
CA SER A 528 4.89 43.18 -15.36
C SER A 528 5.29 42.55 -16.69
N GLY A 529 5.18 43.30 -17.81
CA GLY A 529 5.38 42.78 -19.17
C GLY A 529 4.27 41.85 -19.67
N VAL A 530 3.24 41.58 -18.86
CA VAL A 530 2.08 40.76 -19.22
C VAL A 530 1.10 41.59 -20.04
N PRO A 531 0.57 41.09 -21.18
CA PRO A 531 -0.46 41.80 -21.94
C PRO A 531 -1.71 42.06 -21.11
N CYS A 532 -2.10 43.33 -20.99
CA CYS A 532 -3.30 43.76 -20.27
C CYS A 532 -4.32 44.35 -21.25
N HIS A 533 -5.59 44.01 -21.13
CA HIS A 533 -6.66 44.59 -21.96
C HIS A 533 -7.91 44.89 -21.15
N VAL A 534 -8.61 45.96 -21.53
CA VAL A 534 -9.87 46.36 -20.90
C VAL A 534 -11.04 45.94 -21.77
N LEU A 535 -12.00 45.25 -21.17
CA LEU A 535 -13.26 44.89 -21.81
C LEU A 535 -14.32 45.94 -21.46
N PRO A 536 -14.99 46.55 -22.44
CA PRO A 536 -16.11 47.46 -22.18
C PRO A 536 -17.28 46.67 -21.58
N THR A 537 -17.97 47.28 -20.62
CA THR A 537 -19.06 46.63 -19.88
C THR A 537 -20.24 47.58 -19.65
N ARG A 538 -21.34 47.04 -19.15
CA ARG A 538 -22.51 47.86 -18.74
C ARG A 538 -22.42 48.38 -17.29
N GLY A 539 -21.23 48.30 -16.68
CA GLY A 539 -20.96 48.76 -15.32
C GLY A 539 -21.00 47.66 -14.26
N THR A 540 -21.23 48.05 -13.00
CA THR A 540 -21.08 47.23 -11.79
C THR A 540 -21.59 45.79 -11.85
N TRP A 541 -22.83 45.56 -12.29
CA TRP A 541 -23.41 44.20 -12.27
C TRP A 541 -22.93 43.32 -13.44
N ASP A 542 -22.65 43.94 -14.59
CA ASP A 542 -22.02 43.26 -15.73
C ASP A 542 -20.57 42.89 -15.39
N ASN A 543 -19.86 43.80 -14.70
CA ASN A 543 -18.52 43.58 -14.14
C ASN A 543 -18.50 42.38 -13.18
N ARG A 544 -19.47 42.32 -12.26
CA ARG A 544 -19.63 41.18 -11.36
C ARG A 544 -19.84 39.87 -12.13
N ALA A 545 -20.77 39.86 -13.09
CA ALA A 545 -21.08 38.66 -13.86
C ALA A 545 -19.87 38.16 -14.66
N LYS A 546 -19.16 39.06 -15.35
CA LYS A 546 -17.94 38.74 -16.11
C LYS A 546 -16.80 38.25 -15.23
N LEU A 547 -16.67 38.82 -14.02
CA LEU A 547 -15.66 38.39 -13.06
C LEU A 547 -15.94 36.97 -12.54
N ILE A 548 -17.19 36.66 -12.19
CA ILE A 548 -17.59 35.30 -11.76
C ILE A 548 -17.40 34.30 -12.91
N ALA A 549 -17.81 34.67 -14.14
CA ALA A 549 -17.63 33.85 -15.34
C ALA A 549 -16.15 33.63 -15.73
N GLY A 550 -15.21 34.39 -15.14
CA GLY A 550 -13.79 34.32 -15.46
C GLY A 550 -13.41 34.97 -16.80
N GLU A 551 -14.30 35.78 -17.38
CA GLU A 551 -14.04 36.57 -18.59
C GLU A 551 -13.06 37.72 -18.33
N VAL A 552 -13.05 38.23 -17.09
CA VAL A 552 -12.10 39.23 -16.57
C VAL A 552 -11.45 38.71 -15.30
N GLN A 553 -10.24 39.19 -14.98
CA GLN A 553 -9.54 38.86 -13.74
C GLN A 553 -9.66 39.96 -12.69
N LEU A 554 -9.88 41.22 -13.11
CA LEU A 554 -10.08 42.36 -12.23
C LEU A 554 -11.28 43.17 -12.71
N ALA A 555 -12.09 43.67 -11.79
CA ALA A 555 -13.24 44.49 -12.14
C ALA A 555 -13.52 45.58 -11.10
N PRO A 556 -13.66 46.85 -11.51
CA PRO A 556 -14.14 47.91 -10.64
C PRO A 556 -15.66 47.76 -10.42
N MET A 557 -16.12 47.84 -9.18
CA MET A 557 -17.54 47.73 -8.85
C MET A 557 -17.88 48.39 -7.53
N GLN A 558 -19.12 48.86 -7.38
CA GLN A 558 -19.59 49.43 -6.12
C GLN A 558 -19.73 48.39 -5.02
N ALA A 559 -19.60 48.83 -3.76
CA ALA A 559 -19.73 48.02 -2.55
C ALA A 559 -20.97 47.09 -2.53
N SER A 560 -22.11 47.54 -3.05
CA SER A 560 -23.36 46.77 -3.13
C SER A 560 -23.25 45.49 -3.99
N ALA A 561 -22.26 45.42 -4.87
CA ALA A 561 -21.99 44.28 -5.73
C ALA A 561 -20.78 43.44 -5.29
N VAL A 562 -20.19 43.70 -4.12
CA VAL A 562 -18.97 43.00 -3.62
C VAL A 562 -19.29 41.77 -2.75
N GLY A 563 -20.55 41.39 -2.60
CA GLY A 563 -20.97 40.26 -1.73
C GLY A 563 -20.73 38.84 -2.28
N GLY A 564 -20.85 37.83 -1.43
CA GLY A 564 -20.75 36.40 -1.78
C GLY A 564 -19.39 35.76 -1.45
N GLU A 565 -19.30 34.42 -1.56
CA GLU A 565 -18.09 33.67 -1.22
C GLU A 565 -17.04 33.60 -2.34
N GLU A 566 -17.43 33.96 -3.57
CA GLU A 566 -16.61 33.78 -4.78
C GLU A 566 -15.68 34.96 -5.09
N LEU A 567 -15.92 36.13 -4.49
CA LEU A 567 -15.21 37.38 -4.79
C LEU A 567 -14.35 37.85 -3.63
N ALA A 568 -13.30 38.60 -3.95
CA ALA A 568 -12.41 39.20 -2.98
C ALA A 568 -11.98 40.62 -3.39
N VAL A 569 -11.95 41.53 -2.41
CA VAL A 569 -11.52 42.92 -2.61
C VAL A 569 -10.01 42.99 -2.78
N VAL A 570 -9.56 43.66 -3.84
CA VAL A 570 -8.15 43.99 -4.05
C VAL A 570 -7.82 45.34 -3.42
N ALA A 571 -8.55 46.40 -3.78
CA ALA A 571 -8.29 47.74 -3.27
C ALA A 571 -9.55 48.63 -3.30
N PRO A 572 -9.74 49.54 -2.33
CA PRO A 572 -10.68 50.64 -2.47
C PRO A 572 -10.18 51.61 -3.56
N LEU A 573 -11.04 51.93 -4.53
CA LEU A 573 -10.68 52.82 -5.64
C LEU A 573 -11.13 54.25 -5.38
N PHE A 574 -12.44 54.50 -5.38
CA PHE A 574 -13.00 55.86 -5.37
C PHE A 574 -14.20 55.95 -4.42
N TYR A 575 -14.39 57.12 -3.81
CA TYR A 575 -15.68 57.46 -3.21
C TYR A 575 -16.62 57.95 -4.31
N GLU A 576 -17.85 57.45 -4.33
CA GLU A 576 -18.90 57.88 -5.24
C GLU A 576 -20.06 58.45 -4.42
N ALA A 577 -20.43 59.69 -4.68
CA ALA A 577 -21.50 60.37 -3.97
C ALA A 577 -22.82 60.22 -4.73
N VAL A 578 -23.90 60.05 -3.98
CA VAL A 578 -25.26 60.19 -4.49
C VAL A 578 -25.54 61.69 -4.65
N HIS A 579 -25.92 62.08 -5.86
CA HIS A 579 -26.30 63.45 -6.20
C HIS A 579 -27.79 63.44 -6.48
N VAL A 580 -28.56 64.20 -5.69
CA VAL A 580 -29.98 64.44 -5.96
C VAL A 580 -30.08 65.81 -6.63
N LEU A 581 -30.27 65.77 -7.94
CA LEU A 581 -30.39 66.95 -8.80
C LEU A 581 -31.86 67.23 -9.06
N VAL A 582 -32.29 68.48 -8.90
CA VAL A 582 -33.65 68.92 -9.23
C VAL A 582 -33.59 70.12 -10.16
N ARG A 583 -34.60 70.28 -11.03
CA ARG A 583 -34.66 71.48 -11.89
C ARG A 583 -35.11 72.70 -11.08
N ARG A 584 -34.45 73.83 -11.30
CA ARG A 584 -34.77 75.10 -10.60
C ARG A 584 -36.17 75.61 -10.92
N ASP A 585 -36.68 75.37 -12.13
CA ASP A 585 -38.04 75.70 -12.54
C ASP A 585 -39.08 74.64 -12.14
N GLY A 586 -38.64 73.52 -11.55
CA GLY A 586 -39.47 72.40 -11.12
C GLY A 586 -40.14 72.58 -9.75
N PRO A 587 -41.09 71.68 -9.39
CA PRO A 587 -41.85 71.76 -8.14
C PRO A 587 -41.11 71.21 -6.90
N VAL A 588 -39.92 70.62 -7.07
CA VAL A 588 -39.19 69.89 -6.01
C VAL A 588 -38.15 70.80 -5.38
N ARG A 589 -38.16 70.96 -4.06
CA ARG A 589 -37.14 71.71 -3.31
C ARG A 589 -36.49 70.90 -2.20
N THR A 590 -37.17 69.86 -1.72
CA THR A 590 -36.72 68.97 -0.66
C THR A 590 -36.98 67.50 -1.02
N ILE A 591 -36.38 66.58 -0.27
CA ILE A 591 -36.59 65.14 -0.45
C ILE A 591 -38.06 64.73 -0.25
N ALA A 592 -38.81 65.44 0.60
CA ALA A 592 -40.23 65.18 0.80
C ALA A 592 -41.08 65.45 -0.46
N ASP A 593 -40.60 66.30 -1.36
CA ASP A 593 -41.32 66.68 -2.59
C ASP A 593 -41.11 65.67 -3.74
N LEU A 594 -40.33 64.60 -3.51
CA LEU A 594 -40.03 63.58 -4.52
C LEU A 594 -41.25 62.69 -4.84
N ALA A 595 -42.18 62.53 -3.90
CA ALA A 595 -43.36 61.69 -4.09
C ALA A 595 -44.20 62.18 -5.29
N GLY A 596 -44.58 61.25 -6.18
CA GLY A 596 -45.35 61.56 -7.40
C GLY A 596 -44.53 62.17 -8.54
N GLN A 597 -43.23 62.43 -8.35
CA GLN A 597 -42.35 62.89 -9.42
C GLN A 597 -41.80 61.71 -10.23
N ARG A 598 -41.35 62.00 -11.46
CA ARG A 598 -40.60 61.05 -12.28
C ARG A 598 -39.12 61.30 -12.06
N ILE A 599 -38.38 60.27 -11.67
CA ILE A 599 -36.96 60.39 -11.32
C ILE A 599 -36.12 59.76 -12.42
N ALA A 600 -35.20 60.54 -13.00
CA ALA A 600 -34.15 60.02 -13.87
C ALA A 600 -33.17 59.21 -13.04
N VAL A 601 -33.01 57.96 -13.42
CA VAL A 601 -32.07 57.02 -12.83
C VAL A 601 -31.22 56.43 -13.95
N GLY A 602 -30.04 55.92 -13.56
CA GLY A 602 -29.08 55.42 -14.53
C GLY A 602 -29.55 54.17 -15.26
N PRO A 603 -28.76 53.73 -16.26
CA PRO A 603 -29.03 52.53 -17.03
C PRO A 603 -29.21 51.29 -16.15
N SER A 604 -30.08 50.38 -16.58
CA SER A 604 -30.33 49.13 -15.87
C SER A 604 -29.03 48.32 -15.71
N GLY A 605 -28.74 47.90 -14.47
CA GLY A 605 -27.49 47.19 -14.13
C GLY A 605 -26.29 48.09 -13.80
N SER A 606 -26.42 49.42 -13.92
CA SER A 606 -25.39 50.36 -13.46
C SER A 606 -25.37 50.50 -11.93
N GLY A 607 -24.21 50.87 -11.39
CA GLY A 607 -24.09 51.18 -9.97
C GLY A 607 -24.98 52.35 -9.54
N SER A 608 -25.05 53.40 -10.37
CA SER A 608 -25.92 54.55 -10.12
C SER A 608 -27.39 54.19 -10.06
N ARG A 609 -27.88 53.26 -10.90
CA ARG A 609 -29.25 52.77 -10.81
C ARG A 609 -29.51 52.10 -9.46
N ARG A 610 -28.63 51.21 -9.04
CA ARG A 610 -28.77 50.50 -7.76
C ARG A 610 -28.73 51.44 -6.55
N ALA A 611 -27.82 52.41 -6.55
CA ALA A 611 -27.74 53.41 -5.49
C ALA A 611 -29.03 54.27 -5.43
N ALA A 612 -29.57 54.68 -6.57
CA ALA A 612 -30.84 55.38 -6.63
C ALA A 612 -32.01 54.53 -6.11
N ASP A 613 -32.08 53.26 -6.50
CA ASP A 613 -33.11 52.33 -6.01
C ASP A 613 -33.01 52.17 -4.48
N LEU A 614 -31.82 51.95 -3.91
CA LEU A 614 -31.63 51.83 -2.46
C LEU A 614 -32.07 53.09 -1.69
N VAL A 615 -31.76 54.27 -2.22
CA VAL A 615 -32.18 55.55 -1.61
C VAL A 615 -33.69 55.70 -1.66
N LEU A 616 -34.32 55.43 -2.81
CA LEU A 616 -35.77 55.56 -2.97
C LEU A 616 -36.55 54.53 -2.15
N ASP A 617 -36.08 53.28 -2.12
CA ASP A 617 -36.67 52.21 -1.32
C ASP A 617 -36.62 52.56 0.19
N SER A 618 -35.49 53.13 0.68
CA SER A 618 -35.37 53.59 2.07
C SER A 618 -36.31 54.75 2.42
N LEU A 619 -36.62 55.59 1.43
CA LEU A 619 -37.59 56.68 1.55
C LEU A 619 -39.05 56.21 1.38
N GLN A 620 -39.29 54.91 1.19
CA GLN A 620 -40.62 54.33 0.93
C GLN A 620 -41.27 54.89 -0.36
N LEU A 621 -40.43 55.23 -1.35
CA LEU A 621 -40.83 55.74 -2.65
C LEU A 621 -40.69 54.65 -3.72
N ASP A 622 -41.60 53.68 -3.67
CA ASP A 622 -41.65 52.59 -4.64
C ASP A 622 -41.96 53.10 -6.05
N ALA A 623 -41.67 52.27 -7.06
CA ALA A 623 -41.84 52.62 -8.47
C ALA A 623 -43.29 53.00 -8.87
N GLU A 624 -44.29 52.57 -8.09
CA GLU A 624 -45.69 52.97 -8.27
C GLU A 624 -45.97 54.41 -7.82
N VAL A 625 -45.29 54.86 -6.76
CA VAL A 625 -45.40 56.22 -6.20
C VAL A 625 -44.51 57.20 -6.95
N CYS A 626 -43.35 56.72 -7.42
CA CYS A 626 -42.32 57.53 -8.03
C CYS A 626 -41.72 56.82 -9.25
N PRO A 627 -42.26 57.05 -10.47
CA PRO A 627 -41.83 56.34 -11.67
C PRO A 627 -40.35 56.60 -12.01
N ARG A 628 -39.58 55.52 -12.11
CA ARG A 628 -38.16 55.52 -12.45
C ARG A 628 -37.98 55.59 -13.97
N VAL A 629 -37.38 56.66 -14.47
CA VAL A 629 -37.10 56.86 -15.89
C VAL A 629 -35.64 56.52 -16.12
N GLU A 630 -35.38 55.47 -16.91
CA GLU A 630 -34.02 55.10 -17.30
C GLU A 630 -33.49 56.11 -18.32
N VAL A 631 -32.34 56.70 -18.03
CA VAL A 631 -31.71 57.72 -18.88
C VAL A 631 -30.21 57.45 -18.98
N GLU A 632 -29.68 57.52 -20.21
CA GLU A 632 -28.23 57.64 -20.42
C GLU A 632 -27.80 59.07 -20.10
N TRP A 633 -26.82 59.24 -19.22
CA TRP A 633 -26.51 60.56 -18.66
C TRP A 633 -26.30 61.72 -19.65
N PRO A 634 -25.68 61.52 -20.85
CA PRO A 634 -25.59 62.56 -21.86
C PRO A 634 -26.98 63.11 -22.32
N GLN A 635 -28.01 62.26 -22.33
CA GLN A 635 -29.38 62.64 -22.73
C GLN A 635 -30.06 63.56 -21.71
N LEU A 636 -29.56 63.59 -20.46
CA LEU A 636 -30.08 64.50 -19.44
C LEU A 636 -29.77 65.97 -19.78
N LYS A 637 -28.69 66.23 -20.55
CA LYS A 637 -28.28 67.56 -21.01
C LYS A 637 -28.94 67.96 -22.34
N GLU A 638 -29.09 67.01 -23.25
CA GLU A 638 -29.62 67.25 -24.61
C GLU A 638 -31.16 67.39 -24.65
N GLY A 639 -31.84 67.10 -23.53
CA GLY A 639 -33.30 67.05 -23.45
C GLY A 639 -33.83 65.71 -23.95
N LEU A 640 -34.66 65.04 -23.15
CA LEU A 640 -35.23 63.74 -23.51
C LEU A 640 -36.03 63.85 -24.83
N PRO A 641 -35.79 62.97 -25.83
CA PRO A 641 -36.50 63.00 -27.10
C PRO A 641 -38.01 62.81 -26.90
N SER A 642 -38.77 63.74 -27.46
CA SER A 642 -40.23 63.81 -27.37
C SER A 642 -40.88 62.83 -28.35
N ASP A 643 -40.98 61.55 -27.97
CA ASP A 643 -41.88 60.63 -28.67
C ASP A 643 -42.83 59.98 -27.66
N SER A 644 -44.13 60.09 -27.95
CA SER A 644 -45.29 59.65 -27.16
C SER A 644 -45.75 60.53 -25.97
N GLY A 645 -46.31 61.70 -26.28
CA GLY A 645 -47.66 62.16 -25.87
C GLY A 645 -48.09 62.23 -24.39
N GLN A 646 -47.28 61.84 -23.42
CA GLN A 646 -47.69 61.76 -22.01
C GLN A 646 -46.49 61.86 -21.05
N GLN A 647 -45.64 62.88 -21.20
CA GLN A 647 -44.44 63.07 -20.35
C GLN A 647 -44.10 64.56 -20.15
N ARG A 648 -44.35 65.11 -18.95
CA ARG A 648 -43.60 66.29 -18.46
C ARG A 648 -42.14 65.87 -18.34
N GLY A 649 -41.21 66.71 -18.83
CA GLY A 649 -39.77 66.46 -18.74
C GLY A 649 -39.34 66.11 -17.32
N VAL A 650 -38.35 65.22 -17.18
CA VAL A 650 -37.87 64.77 -15.87
C VAL A 650 -37.33 65.96 -15.07
N SER A 651 -37.90 66.19 -13.89
CA SER A 651 -37.57 67.32 -13.01
C SER A 651 -36.56 66.95 -11.91
N VAL A 652 -36.25 65.66 -11.75
CA VAL A 652 -35.37 65.11 -10.71
C VAL A 652 -34.46 64.04 -11.31
N ALA A 653 -33.17 64.06 -10.99
CA ALA A 653 -32.22 63.00 -11.31
C ALA A 653 -31.45 62.56 -10.06
N ILE A 654 -31.31 61.25 -9.87
CA ILE A 654 -30.46 60.68 -8.81
C ILE A 654 -29.27 59.97 -9.46
N ILE A 655 -28.08 60.52 -9.26
CA ILE A 655 -26.84 60.09 -9.91
C ILE A 655 -25.80 59.72 -8.86
N CYS A 656 -25.28 58.50 -8.87
CA CYS A 656 -24.16 58.07 -8.05
C CYS A 656 -22.89 58.03 -8.88
N ILE A 657 -21.96 58.96 -8.63
CA ILE A 657 -20.69 59.08 -9.34
C ILE A 657 -19.67 59.81 -8.47
N GLY A 658 -18.39 59.84 -8.86
CA GLY A 658 -17.34 60.55 -8.14
C GLY A 658 -17.68 62.03 -7.85
N PRO A 659 -17.38 62.55 -6.65
CA PRO A 659 -17.54 63.97 -6.32
C PRO A 659 -16.82 64.86 -7.33
N GLY A 660 -17.45 65.98 -7.71
CA GLY A 660 -16.88 66.90 -8.72
C GLY A 660 -16.83 66.36 -10.15
N SER A 661 -17.52 65.24 -10.44
CA SER A 661 -17.62 64.68 -11.79
C SER A 661 -18.02 65.74 -12.83
N LYS A 662 -17.38 65.69 -14.01
CA LYS A 662 -17.64 66.61 -15.13
C LYS A 662 -19.13 66.65 -15.49
N LEU A 663 -19.82 65.49 -15.48
CA LEU A 663 -21.25 65.40 -15.76
C LEU A 663 -22.07 66.29 -14.82
N VAL A 664 -21.84 66.18 -13.50
CA VAL A 664 -22.60 66.95 -12.50
C VAL A 664 -22.23 68.44 -12.59
N ARG A 665 -20.94 68.76 -12.80
CA ARG A 665 -20.50 70.14 -13.01
C ARG A 665 -21.16 70.78 -14.24
N ASP A 666 -21.22 70.07 -15.36
CA ASP A 666 -21.84 70.54 -16.59
C ASP A 666 -23.34 70.79 -16.40
N LEU A 667 -24.05 69.89 -15.71
CA LEU A 667 -25.49 70.05 -15.41
C LEU A 667 -25.79 71.25 -14.50
N LEU A 668 -24.92 71.51 -13.52
CA LEU A 668 -25.05 72.67 -12.62
C LEU A 668 -24.61 73.98 -13.28
N ALA A 669 -23.64 73.92 -14.20
CA ALA A 669 -23.12 75.07 -14.94
C ALA A 669 -24.17 75.72 -15.84
N ASP A 670 -25.03 74.90 -16.46
CA ASP A 670 -26.09 75.37 -17.34
C ASP A 670 -27.19 76.15 -16.58
N GLY A 671 -27.18 76.09 -15.24
CA GLY A 671 -28.07 76.88 -14.36
C GLY A 671 -29.48 76.31 -14.20
N ASP A 672 -29.82 75.28 -14.96
CA ASP A 672 -31.13 74.59 -14.95
C ASP A 672 -31.31 73.63 -13.78
N TRP A 673 -30.21 73.05 -13.27
CA TRP A 673 -30.22 72.07 -12.20
C TRP A 673 -29.62 72.64 -10.91
N GLU A 674 -30.13 72.15 -9.78
CA GLU A 674 -29.60 72.41 -8.44
C GLU A 674 -29.44 71.12 -7.65
N LEU A 675 -28.41 71.05 -6.79
CA LEU A 675 -28.23 69.95 -5.84
C LEU A 675 -29.02 70.23 -4.57
N ILE A 676 -29.81 69.23 -4.13
CA ILE A 676 -30.48 69.28 -2.83
C ILE A 676 -29.86 68.29 -1.83
N SER A 677 -30.00 68.60 -0.54
CA SER A 677 -29.51 67.76 0.55
C SER A 677 -30.38 66.53 0.73
N LEU A 678 -29.77 65.36 0.92
CA LEU A 678 -30.47 64.13 1.27
C LEU A 678 -30.62 64.03 2.79
N SER A 679 -31.57 64.80 3.33
CA SER A 679 -31.93 64.77 4.76
C SER A 679 -32.40 63.37 5.16
N GLY A 680 -31.71 62.73 6.11
CA GLY A 680 -31.95 61.33 6.50
C GLY A 680 -30.87 60.33 6.04
N SER A 681 -29.74 60.81 5.51
CA SER A 681 -28.60 59.97 5.09
C SER A 681 -28.10 59.00 6.17
N VAL A 682 -28.13 59.38 7.44
CA VAL A 682 -27.75 58.48 8.56
C VAL A 682 -28.70 57.29 8.68
N GLU A 683 -30.01 57.50 8.59
CA GLU A 683 -31.02 56.44 8.69
C GLU A 683 -30.95 55.49 7.48
N ILE A 684 -30.79 56.04 6.28
CA ILE A 684 -30.61 55.26 5.05
C ILE A 684 -29.33 54.40 5.13
N SER A 685 -28.24 54.93 5.69
CA SER A 685 -27.00 54.18 5.90
C SER A 685 -27.15 53.02 6.89
N LEU A 686 -27.98 53.17 7.92
CA LEU A 686 -28.29 52.08 8.86
C LEU A 686 -29.07 50.94 8.18
N GLN A 687 -29.95 51.25 7.23
CA GLN A 687 -30.69 50.25 6.44
C GLN A 687 -29.81 49.59 5.36
N HIS A 688 -28.85 50.34 4.81
CA HIS A 688 -27.98 49.91 3.72
C HIS A 688 -26.51 50.16 4.03
N PRO A 689 -25.80 49.20 4.68
CA PRO A 689 -24.41 49.38 5.14
C PRO A 689 -23.38 49.69 4.04
N THR A 690 -23.73 49.48 2.77
CA THR A 690 -22.90 49.82 1.59
C THR A 690 -22.97 51.29 1.20
N LEU A 691 -23.88 52.05 1.81
CA LEU A 691 -24.00 53.50 1.71
C LEU A 691 -23.57 54.12 3.05
N ARG A 692 -22.75 55.15 3.02
CA ARG A 692 -22.26 55.89 4.19
C ARG A 692 -22.67 57.36 4.10
N PRO A 693 -22.96 58.06 5.20
CA PRO A 693 -23.19 59.50 5.16
C PRO A 693 -21.93 60.22 4.65
N MET A 694 -22.14 61.20 3.76
CA MET A 694 -21.07 61.98 3.13
C MET A 694 -21.51 63.45 3.05
N ILE A 695 -20.56 64.37 3.16
CA ILE A 695 -20.81 65.80 2.98
C ILE A 695 -20.10 66.26 1.70
N LEU A 696 -20.88 66.72 0.72
CA LEU A 696 -20.35 67.30 -0.51
C LEU A 696 -19.98 68.77 -0.28
N GLN A 697 -18.74 69.12 -0.64
CA GLN A 697 -18.29 70.50 -0.63
C GLN A 697 -18.77 71.21 -1.89
N ARG A 698 -19.54 72.30 -1.74
CA ARG A 698 -20.03 73.11 -2.88
C ARG A 698 -18.89 73.65 -3.75
N SER A 699 -17.72 73.88 -3.16
CA SER A 699 -16.50 74.31 -3.87
C SER A 699 -16.05 73.31 -4.94
N ALA A 700 -16.26 72.00 -4.75
CA ALA A 700 -15.90 70.96 -5.71
C ALA A 700 -16.70 71.03 -7.03
N TYR A 701 -17.77 71.84 -7.07
CA TYR A 701 -18.66 71.99 -8.21
C TYR A 701 -18.67 73.42 -8.78
N ARG A 702 -17.82 74.34 -8.29
CA ARG A 702 -17.70 75.70 -8.86
C ARG A 702 -16.93 75.67 -10.18
N ASN A 703 -17.45 76.35 -11.21
CA ASN A 703 -16.73 76.60 -12.46
C ASN A 703 -15.63 77.65 -12.25
N THR A 704 -14.38 77.30 -12.50
CA THR A 704 -13.19 78.17 -12.35
C THR A 704 -13.00 79.19 -13.48
N TYR A 705 -14.06 79.67 -14.15
CA TYR A 705 -13.93 80.57 -15.32
C TYR A 705 -14.45 82.01 -15.14
N THR A 706 -14.71 82.46 -13.90
CA THR A 706 -15.06 83.87 -13.61
C THR A 706 -14.20 84.45 -12.48
N ALA A 707 -12.89 84.54 -12.70
CA ALA A 707 -12.00 85.34 -11.86
C ALA A 707 -10.77 85.87 -12.62
N GLU A 708 -10.91 86.27 -13.90
CA GLU A 708 -9.95 87.17 -14.55
C GLU A 708 -10.35 88.63 -14.32
N THR A 709 -10.40 89.07 -13.05
CA THR A 709 -10.31 90.50 -12.72
C THR A 709 -9.83 90.70 -11.28
N ALA A 710 -8.64 90.21 -10.96
CA ALA A 710 -7.85 90.73 -9.84
C ALA A 710 -6.37 90.29 -9.95
N SER A 711 -5.61 91.13 -10.66
CA SER A 711 -4.28 91.59 -10.26
C SER A 711 -3.06 90.66 -10.42
N GLN A 712 -2.23 91.06 -11.39
CA GLN A 712 -0.78 90.86 -11.47
C GLN A 712 -0.01 91.37 -10.21
N PRO A 713 1.29 91.05 -10.09
CA PRO A 713 1.93 90.56 -8.86
C PRO A 713 2.67 91.64 -8.06
N VAL A 714 2.89 91.39 -6.76
CA VAL A 714 3.91 92.09 -5.97
C VAL A 714 4.67 91.09 -5.10
N ALA A 715 5.99 91.27 -5.09
CA ALA A 715 7.02 90.45 -4.47
C ALA A 715 7.23 90.72 -2.97
N GLU A 716 7.90 89.75 -2.33
CA GLU A 716 8.83 89.80 -1.17
C GLU A 716 8.61 90.79 -0.01
N GLY A 717 8.55 90.26 1.23
CA GLY A 717 8.88 91.01 2.45
C GLY A 717 8.32 90.45 3.77
N ASP A 718 9.18 89.70 4.48
CA ASP A 718 9.44 89.57 5.95
C ASP A 718 8.33 89.70 7.05
N PRO A 719 8.47 89.01 8.21
CA PRO A 719 7.40 88.69 9.16
C PRO A 719 7.31 89.66 10.35
N GLY A 720 6.14 89.69 11.00
CA GLY A 720 6.01 90.06 12.41
C GLY A 720 4.84 90.98 12.76
N ALA A 721 4.04 90.50 13.72
CA ALA A 721 3.16 91.23 14.63
C ALA A 721 1.78 91.71 14.14
N GLU A 722 0.79 90.85 14.38
CA GLU A 722 -0.34 91.06 15.31
C GLU A 722 -1.15 92.38 15.27
N ASP A 723 -2.43 92.18 14.89
CA ASP A 723 -3.65 92.49 15.64
C ASP A 723 -4.57 93.64 15.16
N GLY A 724 -5.87 93.31 15.08
CA GLY A 724 -6.98 94.24 15.34
C GLY A 724 -7.78 94.85 14.18
N SER A 725 -8.87 94.17 13.78
CA SER A 725 -10.17 94.71 13.26
C SER A 725 -10.18 95.38 11.86
N THR A 726 -11.01 95.03 10.86
CA THR A 726 -12.47 94.70 10.76
C THR A 726 -12.77 94.42 9.26
N PRO A 727 -13.95 93.97 8.78
CA PRO A 727 -14.99 93.07 9.27
C PRO A 727 -15.22 91.83 8.36
N ALA A 728 -16.05 90.91 8.86
CA ALA A 728 -16.56 89.71 8.20
C ALA A 728 -17.14 89.92 6.79
N ILE A 729 -16.69 89.09 5.83
CA ILE A 729 -17.54 88.62 4.73
C ILE A 729 -18.14 87.32 5.21
N ALA A 730 -19.47 87.32 5.34
CA ALA A 730 -20.26 86.23 5.86
C ALA A 730 -20.10 84.94 5.03
N SER A 731 -20.02 83.85 5.78
CA SER A 731 -20.05 82.44 5.42
C SER A 731 -21.17 82.04 4.45
N ASP A 732 -20.80 81.44 3.32
CA ASP A 732 -21.68 80.58 2.51
C ASP A 732 -20.90 79.34 2.02
N GLU A 733 -20.17 78.70 2.94
CA GLU A 733 -19.52 77.39 2.77
C GLU A 733 -20.35 76.28 3.45
N GLY A 734 -21.63 76.18 3.11
CA GLY A 734 -22.48 75.07 3.57
C GLY A 734 -22.20 73.78 2.79
N GLY A 735 -21.80 72.71 3.48
CA GLY A 735 -21.74 71.36 2.90
C GLY A 735 -23.14 70.83 2.59
N ILE A 736 -23.27 69.99 1.56
CA ILE A 736 -24.52 69.32 1.20
C ILE A 736 -24.47 67.89 1.75
N GLU A 737 -25.39 67.56 2.66
CA GLU A 737 -25.47 66.20 3.20
C GLU A 737 -25.98 65.24 2.14
N THR A 738 -25.32 64.11 2.01
CA THR A 738 -25.70 63.04 1.08
C THR A 738 -25.22 61.68 1.57
N LEU A 739 -25.39 60.66 0.73
CA LEU A 739 -24.81 59.34 0.87
C LEU A 739 -23.66 59.16 -0.11
N GLY A 740 -22.66 58.40 0.28
CA GLY A 740 -21.59 57.92 -0.58
C GLY A 740 -21.52 56.40 -0.55
N THR A 741 -21.00 55.82 -1.62
CA THR A 741 -20.56 54.42 -1.67
C THR A 741 -19.08 54.38 -2.05
N THR A 742 -18.47 53.23 -1.88
CA THR A 742 -17.08 52.99 -2.29
C THR A 742 -17.08 52.09 -3.52
N ALA A 743 -16.39 52.52 -4.56
CA ALA A 743 -16.01 51.66 -5.67
C ALA A 743 -14.76 50.88 -5.27
N PHE A 744 -14.78 49.56 -5.43
CA PHE A 744 -13.67 48.66 -5.16
C PHE A 744 -13.17 48.05 -6.45
N LEU A 745 -11.86 47.80 -6.51
CA LEU A 745 -11.30 46.83 -7.45
C LEU A 745 -11.44 45.44 -6.83
N VAL A 746 -12.06 44.53 -7.58
CA VAL A 746 -12.42 43.20 -7.09
C VAL A 746 -11.85 42.14 -8.03
N CYS A 747 -11.45 41.03 -7.46
CA CYS A 747 -11.00 39.82 -8.16
C CYS A 747 -11.84 38.62 -7.69
N ARG A 748 -11.69 37.48 -8.37
CA ARG A 748 -12.18 36.21 -7.82
C ARG A 748 -11.32 35.80 -6.62
N ARG A 749 -11.91 35.07 -5.67
CA ARG A 749 -11.19 34.62 -4.46
C ARG A 749 -10.02 33.68 -4.76
N ASP A 750 -10.06 32.97 -5.89
CA ASP A 750 -9.01 32.08 -6.40
C ASP A 750 -8.03 32.79 -7.37
N ALA A 751 -8.08 34.12 -7.43
CA ALA A 751 -7.13 34.89 -8.24
C ALA A 751 -5.68 34.70 -7.76
N SER A 752 -4.75 34.90 -8.67
CA SER A 752 -3.33 34.71 -8.38
C SER A 752 -2.79 35.75 -7.41
N ASP A 753 -2.02 35.31 -6.41
CA ASP A 753 -1.32 36.20 -5.48
C ASP A 753 -0.42 37.18 -6.23
N ALA A 754 0.26 36.72 -7.29
CA ALA A 754 1.14 37.55 -8.12
C ALA A 754 0.35 38.62 -8.90
N LEU A 755 -0.86 38.29 -9.37
CA LEU A 755 -1.73 39.27 -10.02
C LEU A 755 -2.13 40.37 -9.03
N VAL A 756 -2.61 39.99 -7.85
CA VAL A 756 -3.08 40.92 -6.83
C VAL A 756 -1.94 41.81 -6.33
N GLN A 757 -0.75 41.24 -6.12
CA GLN A 757 0.46 41.98 -5.76
C GLN A 757 0.83 43.02 -6.83
N ALA A 758 0.91 42.60 -8.10
CA ALA A 758 1.23 43.50 -9.20
C ALA A 758 0.21 44.63 -9.34
N THR A 759 -1.08 44.34 -9.15
CA THR A 759 -2.14 45.35 -9.15
C THR A 759 -1.96 46.37 -8.03
N LEU A 760 -1.66 45.95 -6.81
CA LEU A 760 -1.46 46.85 -5.66
C LEU A 760 -0.23 47.73 -5.84
N GLU A 761 0.87 47.17 -6.36
CA GLU A 761 2.08 47.91 -6.70
C GLU A 761 1.80 48.96 -7.79
N SER A 762 1.05 48.60 -8.84
CA SER A 762 0.62 49.53 -9.90
C SER A 762 -0.29 50.64 -9.37
N LEU A 763 -1.14 50.38 -8.38
CA LEU A 763 -2.03 51.38 -7.78
C LEU A 763 -1.31 52.34 -6.82
N TYR A 764 -0.45 51.82 -5.93
CA TYR A 764 0.01 52.56 -4.75
C TYR A 764 1.50 52.92 -4.73
N HIS A 765 2.36 52.28 -5.53
CA HIS A 765 3.81 52.58 -5.48
C HIS A 765 4.15 53.98 -6.02
N ARG A 766 3.44 54.42 -7.06
CA ARG A 766 3.43 55.80 -7.57
C ARG A 766 2.00 56.13 -8.02
N PRO A 767 1.14 56.67 -7.14
CA PRO A 767 -0.26 56.85 -7.47
C PRO A 767 -0.42 57.86 -8.60
N THR A 768 -0.91 57.37 -9.73
CA THR A 768 -1.18 58.15 -10.95
C THR A 768 -2.67 58.37 -11.19
N LEU A 769 -3.53 57.61 -10.52
CA LEU A 769 -4.98 57.75 -10.60
C LEU A 769 -5.46 58.90 -9.71
N VAL A 770 -6.09 59.91 -10.33
CA VAL A 770 -6.69 61.04 -9.61
C VAL A 770 -7.92 60.58 -8.84
N GLY A 771 -7.97 60.91 -7.54
CA GLY A 771 -9.09 60.55 -6.66
C GLY A 771 -9.01 59.14 -6.04
N LEU A 772 -7.91 58.41 -6.27
CA LEU A 772 -7.67 57.11 -5.65
C LEU A 772 -7.66 57.24 -4.13
N ILE A 773 -8.41 56.37 -3.45
CA ILE A 773 -8.44 56.27 -1.99
C ILE A 773 -7.04 55.86 -1.49
N PRO A 774 -6.40 56.66 -0.60
CA PRO A 774 -5.08 56.36 -0.07
C PRO A 774 -4.98 54.98 0.61
N ALA A 775 -3.82 54.33 0.50
CA ALA A 775 -3.62 52.98 1.05
C ALA A 775 -3.82 52.90 2.58
N ASN A 776 -3.45 53.95 3.32
CA ASN A 776 -3.64 54.04 4.77
C ASN A 776 -5.12 54.20 5.18
N HIS A 777 -6.02 54.53 4.26
CA HIS A 777 -7.45 54.56 4.51
C HIS A 777 -8.10 53.19 4.27
N ALA A 778 -7.38 52.21 3.72
CA ALA A 778 -7.91 50.87 3.47
C ALA A 778 -8.45 50.18 4.74
N ALA A 779 -7.93 50.56 5.91
CA ALA A 779 -8.40 50.13 7.22
C ALA A 779 -9.90 50.45 7.48
N GLU A 780 -10.49 51.45 6.82
CA GLU A 780 -11.92 51.80 6.92
C GLU A 780 -12.85 50.68 6.42
N TRP A 781 -12.32 49.65 5.76
CA TRP A 781 -13.08 48.55 5.16
C TRP A 781 -12.68 47.16 5.67
N GLN A 782 -12.03 47.03 6.83
CA GLN A 782 -11.58 45.76 7.42
C GLN A 782 -12.68 44.66 7.54
N GLY A 783 -13.96 45.03 7.49
CA GLY A 783 -15.09 44.08 7.48
C GLY A 783 -15.39 43.42 6.13
N LEU A 784 -14.73 43.82 5.03
CA LEU A 784 -14.89 43.20 3.71
C LEU A 784 -13.92 42.02 3.50
N ALA A 785 -14.31 41.08 2.64
CA ALA A 785 -13.48 39.95 2.27
C ALA A 785 -12.35 40.38 1.31
N PHE A 786 -11.28 40.96 1.84
CA PHE A 786 -10.06 41.25 1.07
C PHE A 786 -9.38 39.96 0.60
N HIS A 787 -8.75 40.03 -0.57
CA HIS A 787 -7.84 38.99 -1.03
C HIS A 787 -6.69 38.84 -0.03
N ARG A 788 -6.17 37.61 0.16
CA ARG A 788 -5.12 37.34 1.14
C ARG A 788 -3.92 38.26 0.98
N THR A 789 -3.37 38.37 -0.24
CA THR A 789 -2.27 39.26 -0.59
C THR A 789 -2.59 40.73 -0.34
N ALA A 790 -3.80 41.18 -0.65
CA ALA A 790 -4.22 42.56 -0.40
C ALA A 790 -4.28 42.86 1.10
N ARG A 791 -4.80 41.92 1.90
CA ARG A 791 -4.84 42.05 3.35
C ARG A 791 -3.43 42.14 3.93
N GLU A 792 -2.52 41.27 3.48
CA GLU A 792 -1.10 41.28 3.90
C GLU A 792 -0.42 42.60 3.50
N TYR A 793 -0.67 43.11 2.28
CA TYR A 793 -0.14 44.37 1.79
C TYR A 793 -0.56 45.57 2.66
N PHE A 794 -1.86 45.73 2.95
CA PHE A 794 -2.34 46.85 3.77
C PHE A 794 -1.93 46.73 5.25
N LEU A 795 -1.89 45.53 5.82
CA LEU A 795 -1.38 45.33 7.19
C LEU A 795 0.11 45.73 7.31
N SER A 796 0.92 45.40 6.30
CA SER A 796 2.35 45.78 6.29
C SER A 796 2.60 47.30 6.22
N LEU A 797 1.61 48.06 5.75
CA LEU A 797 1.67 49.52 5.70
C LEU A 797 1.31 50.15 7.06
N ASP A 798 0.37 49.56 7.80
CA ASP A 798 -0.01 50.01 9.14
C ASP A 798 1.12 49.78 10.17
N ASP A 799 1.79 48.62 10.14
CA ASP A 799 2.95 48.34 11.01
C ASP A 799 4.14 49.29 10.78
N ASN A 800 4.28 49.81 9.54
CA ASN A 800 5.31 50.79 9.21
C ASN A 800 4.98 52.21 9.72
N ILE A 801 3.71 52.54 9.98
CA ILE A 801 3.29 53.85 10.49
C ILE A 801 3.63 53.98 11.99
N ASP A 802 3.53 52.91 12.78
CA ASP A 802 3.93 52.89 14.19
C ASP A 802 5.46 52.88 14.40
N SER A 803 6.25 52.65 13.34
CA SER A 803 7.72 52.61 13.38
C SER A 803 8.41 53.94 13.02
N LYS A 804 7.66 54.99 12.65
CA LYS A 804 8.21 56.34 12.46
C LYS A 804 8.18 57.10 13.80
N PRO A 805 9.31 57.66 14.27
CA PRO A 805 9.31 58.44 15.51
C PRO A 805 8.42 59.68 15.34
N ARG A 806 7.55 59.92 16.34
CA ARG A 806 6.81 61.17 16.50
C ARG A 806 7.74 62.37 16.63
#